data_AF-A0A976FIS7-F1
#
_entry.id   AF-A0A976FIS7-F1
#
_cell.length_a   1.000
_cell.length_b   1.000
_cell.length_c   1.000
_cell.angle_alpha   90.00
_cell.angle_beta   90.00
_cell.angle_gamma   90.00
#
_symmetry.space_group_name_H-M   'P 1'
#
loop_
_entity.id
_entity.type
_entity.pdbx_description
1 polymer ?
#
loop_
_entity_poly.entity_id
_entity_poly.type
_entity_poly.pdbx_seq_one_letter_code
_entity_poly.pdbx_strand_id
1 'polypeptide(L)'
;MILGRYAASALVLVSTAKHVQVEANKCKASDSFFSFLVDDLPTNHGFNTCVANNAGTIAKALAKTLFSGCNPSDVYDLVKNEDLRNFYRLFRSIAQTPAAISKLVYKHMAAQTDESVDSLCDAFGGTLGPCAGHVIPKLLPALLKDEHCCAEISDFIELLNLVVPPDRSMESFLVNEVIDGINSFLCSNKGEDSCGLNMFKQFTTKYTVENFDFFQHVLFPFITIEKNQECAGWSGKSYTDTASRASARTINFGCCINQMRPLLQTLQRTVKYVVGDEVWDIVSGMVSLKDPKGAFVDSLSQTTSCEFHGKTCSDPHGMSDDITITRDLNRKHPGKNGLIDTDCEKTDKCSQDKSVCSKVCKRGSVVVPNWLQSTLAYQRNLANKKPFCFAQIPATHNSAITLADGFGNRDQLFNQDVSPNKTWSFLKTNNQVLSLTDQLILGVRFLEINTHFFLNKLRTGQCGSLNSTFFTKLSDALGESLGKYGTFIWGPELLGCFPSISGIKSSEQPLTKDSLTEIKAWIEANPDEFVVVYLNTGADITRSKQIGAVDTLLKNTFGDLLVPTKMIDNLASDDWAHGSINEFLKAGHQILALANTKTQAAYNMHDMCHTEKYLAVDFINDLPDANHQINNIALYNTSNWIRTWSEQIRYLSLSSSWIYTRKQSVFLEPSNIPNYLRWNVNIIALDSVDVAKMAAQVWTWAENEPSTTASNAYVSMNKEGRWIARTNSTKAKLFYRACWASAKIAWLIIPVNKRCPRGTAFEAPMDPYQNYLLRRALSAKNIEEISVVINAKMPNMPPEVSAVLSTVKATPDLAKVREKPMA
;
A
#
# COMPACT_ATOMS: atom_id res chain seq x y z
N MET A 1 -16.78 1.87 17.21
CA MET A 1 -16.37 2.98 16.33
C MET A 1 -15.57 2.51 15.11
N ILE A 2 -14.61 1.60 15.20
CA ILE A 2 -13.88 1.08 14.02
C ILE A 2 -14.69 0.06 13.24
N LEU A 3 -15.38 -0.87 13.88
CA LEU A 3 -16.39 -1.73 13.23
C LEU A 3 -17.56 -0.95 12.59
N GLY A 4 -18.11 0.03 13.30
CA GLY A 4 -19.03 1.02 12.72
C GLY A 4 -18.40 1.93 11.67
N ARG A 5 -17.06 2.07 11.64
CA ARG A 5 -16.29 2.74 10.59
C ARG A 5 -15.90 1.81 9.46
N TYR A 6 -15.92 0.49 9.57
CA TYR A 6 -15.79 -0.41 8.42
C TYR A 6 -17.15 -0.70 7.80
N ALA A 7 -18.23 -0.69 8.59
CA ALA A 7 -19.59 -0.57 8.05
C ALA A 7 -19.80 0.82 7.43
N ALA A 8 -19.38 1.91 8.07
CA ALA A 8 -19.45 3.26 7.50
C ALA A 8 -18.41 3.49 6.39
N SER A 9 -17.24 2.85 6.39
CA SER A 9 -16.26 2.90 5.28
C SER A 9 -16.68 1.99 4.15
N ALA A 10 -17.33 0.85 4.40
CA ALA A 10 -18.07 0.13 3.37
C ALA A 10 -19.14 1.06 2.80
N LEU A 11 -19.90 1.80 3.62
CA LEU A 11 -20.89 2.79 3.19
C LEU A 11 -20.31 4.09 2.53
N VAL A 12 -19.10 4.51 2.87
CA VAL A 12 -18.38 5.65 2.24
C VAL A 12 -17.74 5.19 0.94
N LEU A 13 -17.14 4.00 0.90
CA LEU A 13 -16.73 3.29 -0.33
C LEU A 13 -17.93 3.08 -1.24
N VAL A 14 -19.11 2.77 -0.68
CA VAL A 14 -20.39 2.67 -1.40
C VAL A 14 -20.85 4.01 -1.96
N SER A 15 -20.54 5.13 -1.29
CA SER A 15 -20.93 6.47 -1.77
C SER A 15 -20.00 7.07 -2.82
N THR A 16 -18.77 6.56 -2.94
CA THR A 16 -17.74 7.08 -3.87
C THR A 16 -17.35 6.11 -4.98
N ALA A 17 -17.74 4.82 -4.89
CA ALA A 17 -17.48 3.84 -5.93
C ALA A 17 -18.39 4.05 -7.15
N LYS A 18 -17.80 4.10 -8.34
CA LYS A 18 -18.55 4.01 -9.60
C LYS A 18 -19.16 2.61 -9.69
N HIS A 19 -20.45 2.53 -10.01
CA HIS A 19 -21.18 1.27 -10.21
C HIS A 19 -20.43 0.35 -11.19
N VAL A 20 -20.18 -0.90 -10.79
CA VAL A 20 -19.95 -1.97 -11.76
C VAL A 20 -21.34 -2.42 -12.21
N GLN A 21 -21.58 -2.46 -13.52
CA GLN A 21 -22.85 -2.99 -14.02
C GLN A 21 -22.95 -4.46 -13.61
N VAL A 22 -23.82 -4.74 -12.62
CA VAL A 22 -24.33 -6.09 -12.38
C VAL A 22 -24.90 -6.59 -13.71
N GLU A 23 -24.61 -7.84 -14.10
CA GLU A 23 -25.20 -8.44 -15.31
C GLU A 23 -26.73 -8.57 -15.12
N ALA A 24 -27.43 -7.47 -15.40
CA ALA A 24 -28.83 -7.24 -15.08
C ALA A 24 -29.81 -8.21 -15.78
N ASN A 25 -29.33 -8.98 -16.76
CA ASN A 25 -30.18 -9.89 -17.52
C ASN A 25 -30.49 -11.22 -16.80
N LYS A 26 -29.76 -11.58 -15.72
CA LYS A 26 -29.96 -12.86 -15.01
C LYS A 26 -30.47 -12.73 -13.56
N CYS A 27 -30.18 -11.62 -12.89
CA CYS A 27 -30.58 -11.40 -11.50
C CYS A 27 -31.84 -10.53 -11.47
N LYS A 28 -32.94 -11.06 -10.93
CA LYS A 28 -34.18 -10.29 -10.73
C LYS A 28 -34.45 -10.16 -9.24
N ALA A 29 -34.87 -8.99 -8.79
CA ALA A 29 -35.64 -8.89 -7.55
C ALA A 29 -37.00 -9.53 -7.84
N SER A 30 -37.16 -10.84 -7.61
CA SER A 30 -38.41 -11.53 -7.88
C SER A 30 -39.43 -11.30 -6.76
N ASP A 31 -40.72 -11.25 -7.13
CA ASP A 31 -41.85 -11.42 -6.22
C ASP A 31 -41.71 -12.74 -5.44
N SER A 32 -41.24 -12.65 -4.20
CA SER A 32 -41.14 -13.79 -3.28
C SER A 32 -41.80 -13.44 -1.95
N PHE A 33 -42.01 -14.44 -1.09
CA PHE A 33 -42.57 -14.29 0.27
C PHE A 33 -41.89 -13.19 1.13
N PHE A 34 -40.69 -12.75 0.74
CA PHE A 34 -39.91 -11.69 1.40
C PHE A 34 -39.82 -10.39 0.58
N SER A 35 -40.74 -10.12 -0.37
CA SER A 35 -40.76 -8.86 -1.13
C SER A 35 -40.75 -7.63 -0.22
N PHE A 36 -41.46 -7.70 0.91
CA PHE A 36 -41.45 -6.68 1.94
C PHE A 36 -40.06 -6.38 2.53
N LEU A 37 -39.17 -7.37 2.60
CA LEU A 37 -37.78 -7.17 3.04
C LEU A 37 -36.96 -6.56 1.91
N VAL A 38 -37.20 -6.97 0.67
CA VAL A 38 -36.41 -6.53 -0.49
C VAL A 38 -36.68 -5.06 -0.83
N ASP A 39 -37.93 -4.61 -0.74
CA ASP A 39 -38.35 -3.26 -1.13
C ASP A 39 -37.80 -2.17 -0.20
N ASP A 40 -37.59 -2.49 1.08
CA ASP A 40 -37.06 -1.57 2.08
C ASP A 40 -35.52 -1.58 2.17
N LEU A 41 -34.84 -2.47 1.44
CA LEU A 41 -33.37 -2.56 1.45
C LEU A 41 -32.72 -1.55 0.49
N PRO A 42 -31.53 -1.03 0.83
CA PRO A 42 -30.74 -0.21 -0.09
C PRO A 42 -30.55 -0.86 -1.46
N THR A 43 -30.80 -0.10 -2.53
CA THR A 43 -30.52 -0.54 -3.91
C THR A 43 -29.04 -0.39 -4.28
N ASN A 44 -28.29 0.40 -3.49
CA ASN A 44 -26.86 0.60 -3.68
C ASN A 44 -26.13 -0.75 -3.67
N HIS A 45 -25.22 -0.92 -4.63
CA HIS A 45 -24.42 -2.14 -4.80
C HIS A 45 -25.21 -3.44 -4.99
N GLY A 46 -26.48 -3.32 -5.39
CA GLY A 46 -27.36 -4.46 -5.62
C GLY A 46 -27.66 -5.25 -4.36
N PHE A 47 -27.61 -4.64 -3.16
CA PHE A 47 -27.92 -5.34 -1.90
C PHE A 47 -29.33 -5.94 -1.91
N ASN A 48 -30.33 -5.17 -2.32
CA ASN A 48 -31.70 -5.66 -2.49
C ASN A 48 -31.78 -6.84 -3.48
N THR A 49 -31.11 -6.74 -4.63
CA THR A 49 -31.05 -7.80 -5.66
C THR A 49 -30.39 -9.06 -5.10
N CYS A 50 -29.27 -8.91 -4.39
CA CYS A 50 -28.53 -9.98 -3.76
C CYS A 50 -29.39 -10.73 -2.73
N VAL A 51 -30.05 -9.99 -1.83
CA VAL A 51 -30.96 -10.54 -0.82
C VAL A 51 -32.16 -11.22 -1.47
N ALA A 52 -32.77 -10.62 -2.50
CA ALA A 52 -33.90 -11.21 -3.21
C ALA A 52 -33.55 -12.56 -3.86
N ASN A 53 -32.39 -12.64 -4.52
CA ASN A 53 -31.94 -13.87 -5.18
C ASN A 53 -31.50 -14.96 -4.18
N ASN A 54 -31.23 -14.59 -2.92
CA ASN A 54 -30.90 -15.51 -1.84
C ASN A 54 -32.03 -15.67 -0.81
N ALA A 55 -33.23 -15.16 -1.11
CA ALA A 55 -34.38 -15.18 -0.22
C ALA A 55 -34.78 -16.60 0.21
N GLY A 56 -34.62 -17.61 -0.65
CA GLY A 56 -34.87 -19.01 -0.29
C GLY A 56 -33.89 -19.57 0.75
N THR A 57 -32.64 -19.09 0.77
CA THR A 57 -31.67 -19.46 1.82
C THR A 57 -31.99 -18.76 3.12
N ILE A 58 -32.37 -17.48 3.05
CA ILE A 58 -32.87 -16.70 4.20
C ILE A 58 -34.13 -17.37 4.79
N ALA A 59 -35.08 -17.76 3.94
CA ALA A 59 -36.29 -18.48 4.29
C ALA A 59 -35.97 -19.77 5.06
N LYS A 60 -35.02 -20.57 4.55
CA LYS A 60 -34.59 -21.82 5.20
C LYS A 60 -33.80 -21.56 6.49
N ALA A 61 -33.06 -20.46 6.57
CA ALA A 61 -32.35 -20.06 7.76
C ALA A 61 -33.34 -19.73 8.88
N LEU A 62 -34.34 -18.90 8.58
CA LEU A 62 -35.42 -18.46 9.46
C LEU A 62 -36.45 -19.56 9.76
N ALA A 63 -36.77 -20.44 8.81
CA ALA A 63 -37.68 -21.56 9.04
C ALA A 63 -37.10 -22.57 10.05
N LYS A 64 -35.77 -22.68 10.12
CA LYS A 64 -35.08 -23.47 11.14
C LYS A 64 -35.05 -22.79 12.52
N THR A 65 -35.46 -21.52 12.62
CA THR A 65 -35.53 -20.75 13.88
C THR A 65 -36.94 -20.57 14.42
N LEU A 66 -37.95 -21.17 13.79
CA LEU A 66 -39.37 -21.12 14.20
C LEU A 66 -39.63 -21.63 15.63
N PHE A 67 -38.65 -22.26 16.27
CA PHE A 67 -38.68 -22.71 17.66
C PHE A 67 -37.56 -22.09 18.54
N SER A 68 -36.82 -21.11 18.01
CA SER A 68 -35.65 -20.50 18.66
C SER A 68 -35.73 -18.97 18.55
N GLY A 69 -36.58 -18.32 19.35
CA GLY A 69 -36.54 -16.87 19.64
C GLY A 69 -36.46 -15.85 18.48
N CYS A 70 -36.61 -16.28 17.22
CA CYS A 70 -36.42 -15.47 16.02
C CYS A 70 -37.42 -15.90 14.95
N ASN A 71 -38.49 -15.12 14.79
CA ASN A 71 -39.51 -15.33 13.77
C ASN A 71 -39.32 -14.37 12.59
N PRO A 72 -39.81 -14.73 11.38
CA PRO A 72 -39.79 -13.85 10.21
C PRO A 72 -40.48 -12.49 10.43
N SER A 73 -41.49 -12.41 11.30
CA SER A 73 -42.15 -11.17 11.72
C SER A 73 -41.21 -10.25 12.49
N ASP A 74 -40.36 -10.82 13.34
CA ASP A 74 -39.46 -10.04 14.19
C ASP A 74 -38.41 -9.35 13.32
N VAL A 75 -37.90 -10.06 12.29
CA VAL A 75 -37.00 -9.50 11.26
C VAL A 75 -37.68 -8.38 10.45
N TYR A 76 -38.99 -8.47 10.21
CA TYR A 76 -39.74 -7.42 9.54
C TYR A 76 -39.85 -6.15 10.40
N ASP A 77 -40.24 -6.32 11.66
CA ASP A 77 -40.41 -5.23 12.60
C ASP A 77 -39.07 -4.54 12.88
N LEU A 78 -37.97 -5.30 12.90
CA LEU A 78 -36.61 -4.79 13.00
C LEU A 78 -36.25 -3.81 11.87
N VAL A 79 -36.57 -4.13 10.61
CA VAL A 79 -36.27 -3.25 9.46
C VAL A 79 -37.08 -1.95 9.52
N LYS A 80 -38.25 -1.99 10.15
CA LYS A 80 -39.13 -0.84 10.34
C LYS A 80 -38.85 -0.02 11.60
N ASN A 81 -38.07 -0.56 12.55
CA ASN A 81 -37.77 0.11 13.82
C ASN A 81 -37.13 1.49 13.57
N GLU A 82 -37.83 2.56 13.96
CA GLU A 82 -37.40 3.93 13.67
C GLU A 82 -36.13 4.33 14.44
N ASP A 83 -35.95 3.83 15.66
CA ASP A 83 -34.80 4.13 16.52
C ASP A 83 -33.52 3.49 16.00
N LEU A 84 -33.59 2.24 15.53
CA LEU A 84 -32.51 1.57 14.82
C LEU A 84 -32.16 2.31 13.53
N ARG A 85 -33.16 2.79 12.78
CA ARG A 85 -32.92 3.64 11.59
C ARG A 85 -32.30 4.98 11.95
N ASN A 86 -32.70 5.60 13.07
CA ASN A 86 -32.11 6.84 13.58
C ASN A 86 -30.65 6.64 14.00
N PHE A 87 -30.36 5.54 14.69
CA PHE A 87 -29.00 5.15 15.05
C PHE A 87 -28.13 4.92 13.80
N TYR A 88 -28.66 4.22 12.79
CA TYR A 88 -27.99 4.06 11.49
C TYR A 88 -27.75 5.41 10.77
N ARG A 89 -28.75 6.31 10.76
CA ARG A 89 -28.64 7.66 10.18
C ARG A 89 -27.53 8.49 10.82
N LEU A 90 -27.27 8.32 12.12
CA LEU A 90 -26.14 8.97 12.78
C LEU A 90 -24.81 8.59 12.13
N PHE A 91 -24.53 7.29 11.96
CA PHE A 91 -23.27 6.84 11.33
C PHE A 91 -23.14 7.32 9.89
N ARG A 92 -24.24 7.30 9.12
CA ARG A 92 -24.27 7.85 7.77
C ARG A 92 -23.97 9.36 7.76
N SER A 93 -24.50 10.11 8.72
CA SER A 93 -24.27 11.56 8.82
C SER A 93 -22.82 11.86 9.20
N ILE A 94 -22.22 11.07 10.11
CA ILE A 94 -20.80 11.18 10.46
C ILE A 94 -19.93 10.89 9.24
N ALA A 95 -20.26 9.85 8.47
CA ALA A 95 -19.58 9.53 7.21
C ALA A 95 -19.62 10.69 6.19
N GLN A 96 -20.75 11.38 6.08
CA GLN A 96 -20.90 12.51 5.16
C GLN A 96 -20.22 13.79 5.65
N THR A 97 -20.22 14.04 6.96
CA THR A 97 -19.67 15.27 7.56
C THR A 97 -18.80 14.95 8.78
N PRO A 98 -17.59 14.39 8.59
CA PRO A 98 -16.79 13.85 9.70
C PRO A 98 -16.34 14.91 10.69
N ALA A 99 -16.06 16.12 10.21
CA ALA A 99 -15.71 17.26 11.05
C ALA A 99 -16.82 17.64 12.05
N ALA A 100 -18.09 17.27 11.77
CA ALA A 100 -19.23 17.55 12.62
C ALA A 100 -19.53 16.41 13.63
N ILE A 101 -18.64 15.42 13.77
CA ILE A 101 -18.88 14.23 14.61
C ILE A 101 -19.36 14.58 16.03
N SER A 102 -18.72 15.56 16.69
CA SER A 102 -19.12 15.99 18.03
C SER A 102 -20.55 16.52 18.09
N LYS A 103 -20.92 17.40 17.14
CA LYS A 103 -22.27 17.98 17.07
C LYS A 103 -23.33 16.93 16.71
N LEU A 104 -23.02 16.01 15.80
CA LEU A 104 -23.92 14.95 15.37
C LEU A 104 -24.19 13.96 16.51
N VAL A 105 -23.15 13.51 17.19
CA VAL A 105 -23.28 12.59 18.34
C VAL A 105 -24.05 13.27 19.47
N TYR A 106 -23.75 14.54 19.80
CA TYR A 106 -24.49 15.28 20.81
C TYR A 106 -25.99 15.37 20.48
N LYS A 107 -26.34 15.76 19.25
CA LYS A 107 -27.74 15.88 18.82
C LYS A 107 -28.47 14.54 18.90
N HIS A 108 -27.81 13.44 18.55
CA HIS A 108 -28.39 12.10 18.69
C HIS A 108 -28.66 11.77 20.16
N MET A 109 -27.67 11.95 21.05
CA MET A 109 -27.83 11.69 22.49
C MET A 109 -28.94 12.55 23.11
N ALA A 110 -29.01 13.83 22.75
CA ALA A 110 -30.01 14.77 23.26
C ALA A 110 -31.44 14.49 22.78
N ALA A 111 -31.58 13.77 21.66
CA ALA A 111 -32.86 13.37 21.11
C ALA A 111 -33.38 12.03 21.67
N GLN A 112 -32.57 11.32 22.47
CA GLN A 112 -32.98 10.04 23.04
C GLN A 112 -33.88 10.22 24.27
N THR A 113 -34.93 9.42 24.36
CA THR A 113 -35.82 9.26 25.52
C THR A 113 -35.67 7.85 26.08
N ASP A 114 -36.28 7.61 27.24
CA ASP A 114 -36.32 6.27 27.84
C ASP A 114 -36.98 5.28 26.85
N GLU A 115 -38.14 5.64 26.30
CA GLU A 115 -38.85 4.86 25.27
C GLU A 115 -38.01 4.61 24.00
N SER A 116 -37.24 5.60 23.53
CA SER A 116 -36.46 5.44 22.29
C SER A 116 -35.25 4.50 22.49
N VAL A 117 -34.61 4.56 23.67
CA VAL A 117 -33.51 3.65 23.99
C VAL A 117 -34.03 2.25 24.30
N ASP A 118 -35.17 2.12 24.98
CA ASP A 118 -35.80 0.82 25.22
C ASP A 118 -36.22 0.16 23.90
N SER A 119 -36.84 0.91 22.99
CA SER A 119 -37.15 0.46 21.61
C SER A 119 -35.90 0.00 20.84
N LEU A 120 -34.79 0.74 20.98
CA LEU A 120 -33.52 0.33 20.38
C LEU A 120 -32.98 -0.95 21.03
N CYS A 121 -33.11 -1.09 22.35
CA CYS A 121 -32.67 -2.25 23.10
C CYS A 121 -33.52 -3.50 22.83
N ASP A 122 -34.82 -3.34 22.64
CA ASP A 122 -35.71 -4.40 22.19
C ASP A 122 -35.37 -4.83 20.75
N ALA A 123 -34.96 -3.92 19.87
CA ALA A 123 -34.45 -4.28 18.55
C ALA A 123 -33.16 -5.12 18.64
N PHE A 124 -32.24 -4.75 19.54
CA PHE A 124 -30.98 -5.49 19.73
C PHE A 124 -31.17 -6.84 20.44
N GLY A 125 -31.80 -6.85 21.61
CA GLY A 125 -31.99 -8.04 22.44
C GLY A 125 -33.19 -8.89 22.03
N GLY A 126 -34.30 -8.28 21.62
CA GLY A 126 -35.51 -9.02 21.25
C GLY A 126 -35.41 -9.68 19.87
N THR A 127 -34.63 -9.11 18.94
CA THR A 127 -34.55 -9.63 17.56
C THR A 127 -33.13 -9.83 17.04
N LEU A 128 -32.28 -8.80 17.02
CA LEU A 128 -30.97 -8.89 16.36
C LEU A 128 -30.07 -9.96 16.94
N GLY A 129 -29.88 -10.01 18.26
CA GLY A 129 -29.06 -11.03 18.93
C GLY A 129 -29.56 -12.45 18.63
N PRO A 130 -30.81 -12.80 18.98
CA PRO A 130 -31.36 -14.14 18.77
C PRO A 130 -31.38 -14.54 17.28
N CYS A 131 -31.73 -13.62 16.38
CA CYS A 131 -31.75 -13.91 14.95
C CYS A 131 -30.36 -14.02 14.35
N ALA A 132 -29.43 -13.13 14.69
CA ALA A 132 -28.10 -13.10 14.10
C ALA A 132 -27.34 -14.40 14.36
N GLY A 133 -27.48 -14.96 15.56
CA GLY A 133 -26.91 -16.25 15.97
C GLY A 133 -27.22 -17.40 15.01
N HIS A 134 -28.41 -17.38 14.41
CA HIS A 134 -28.91 -18.45 13.55
C HIS A 134 -28.92 -18.12 12.05
N VAL A 135 -29.07 -16.84 11.71
CA VAL A 135 -29.19 -16.36 10.34
C VAL A 135 -27.82 -16.12 9.73
N ILE A 136 -26.91 -15.41 10.43
CA ILE A 136 -25.60 -15.03 9.88
C ILE A 136 -24.78 -16.25 9.44
N PRO A 137 -24.68 -17.35 10.22
CA PRO A 137 -23.91 -18.52 9.81
C PRO A 137 -24.40 -19.23 8.55
N LYS A 138 -25.66 -19.04 8.16
CA LYS A 138 -26.23 -19.62 6.92
C LYS A 138 -26.23 -18.63 5.77
N LEU A 139 -26.48 -17.36 6.08
CA LEU A 139 -26.59 -16.31 5.09
C LEU A 139 -25.21 -15.95 4.53
N LEU A 140 -24.23 -15.75 5.40
CA LEU A 140 -22.90 -15.29 5.00
C LEU A 140 -22.22 -16.21 3.95
N PRO A 141 -22.21 -17.55 4.11
CA PRO A 141 -21.65 -18.44 3.09
C PRO A 141 -22.42 -18.40 1.75
N ALA A 142 -23.73 -18.17 1.79
CA ALA A 142 -24.55 -18.07 0.58
C ALA A 142 -24.26 -16.78 -0.20
N LEU A 143 -24.18 -15.64 0.50
CA LEU A 143 -23.81 -14.36 -0.11
C LEU A 143 -22.40 -14.39 -0.70
N LEU A 144 -21.46 -15.03 0.00
CA LEU A 144 -20.08 -15.17 -0.48
C LEU A 144 -19.98 -16.04 -1.73
N LYS A 145 -20.80 -17.10 -1.84
CA LYS A 145 -20.81 -18.05 -2.96
C LYS A 145 -21.49 -17.50 -4.22
N ASP A 146 -22.44 -16.58 -4.07
CA ASP A 146 -23.16 -15.97 -5.20
C ASP A 146 -22.37 -14.82 -5.83
N GLU A 147 -21.43 -15.18 -6.71
CA GLU A 147 -20.57 -14.23 -7.43
C GLU A 147 -21.28 -13.50 -8.58
N HIS A 148 -22.56 -13.79 -8.86
CA HIS A 148 -23.34 -13.14 -9.92
C HIS A 148 -24.27 -12.06 -9.35
N CYS A 149 -25.20 -12.44 -8.48
CA CYS A 149 -26.22 -11.53 -7.95
C CYS A 149 -25.78 -10.84 -6.66
N CYS A 150 -24.84 -11.44 -5.92
CA CYS A 150 -24.26 -10.87 -4.70
C CYS A 150 -22.83 -10.39 -4.90
N ALA A 151 -22.36 -10.23 -6.12
CA ALA A 151 -20.95 -10.02 -6.41
C ALA A 151 -20.33 -8.86 -5.60
N GLU A 152 -20.94 -7.67 -5.62
CA GLU A 152 -20.39 -6.51 -4.89
C GLU A 152 -20.50 -6.68 -3.37
N ILE A 153 -21.61 -7.24 -2.89
CA ILE A 153 -21.83 -7.54 -1.46
C ILE A 153 -20.81 -8.57 -0.96
N SER A 154 -20.54 -9.60 -1.75
CA SER A 154 -19.53 -10.61 -1.49
C SER A 154 -18.15 -9.97 -1.37
N ASP A 155 -17.81 -8.99 -2.21
CA ASP A 155 -16.54 -8.26 -2.13
C ASP A 155 -16.47 -7.35 -0.89
N PHE A 156 -17.58 -6.70 -0.49
CA PHE A 156 -17.64 -5.94 0.75
C PHE A 156 -17.53 -6.82 2.00
N ILE A 157 -18.16 -7.99 2.00
CA ILE A 157 -18.01 -8.98 3.07
C ILE A 157 -16.54 -9.41 3.18
N GLU A 158 -15.89 -9.68 2.06
CA GLU A 158 -14.48 -10.05 2.07
C GLU A 158 -13.58 -8.91 2.55
N LEU A 159 -13.93 -7.63 2.26
CA LEU A 159 -13.22 -6.48 2.82
C LEU A 159 -13.26 -6.42 4.35
N LEU A 160 -14.29 -7.00 4.99
CA LEU A 160 -14.33 -7.12 6.44
C LEU A 160 -13.23 -8.04 6.98
N ASN A 161 -12.63 -8.93 6.16
CA ASN A 161 -11.49 -9.75 6.61
C ASN A 161 -10.27 -8.89 7.00
N LEU A 162 -10.18 -7.63 6.56
CA LEU A 162 -9.16 -6.69 7.04
C LEU A 162 -9.27 -6.42 8.55
N VAL A 163 -10.45 -6.59 9.16
CA VAL A 163 -10.70 -6.22 10.56
C VAL A 163 -11.03 -7.38 11.47
N VAL A 164 -11.34 -8.54 10.89
CA VAL A 164 -11.59 -9.78 11.64
C VAL A 164 -10.24 -10.40 11.99
N PRO A 165 -9.86 -10.45 13.28
CA PRO A 165 -8.64 -11.11 13.71
C PRO A 165 -8.60 -12.60 13.25
N PRO A 166 -7.41 -13.17 13.00
CA PRO A 166 -7.28 -14.50 12.38
C PRO A 166 -7.73 -15.62 13.33
N ASP A 167 -7.78 -15.34 14.63
CA ASP A 167 -8.29 -16.22 15.68
C ASP A 167 -9.81 -16.12 15.90
N ARG A 168 -10.53 -15.46 14.98
CA ARG A 168 -12.00 -15.34 14.96
C ARG A 168 -12.55 -15.70 13.58
N SER A 169 -13.74 -16.30 13.53
CA SER A 169 -14.51 -16.38 12.30
C SER A 169 -15.28 -15.07 12.06
N MET A 170 -15.67 -14.79 10.82
CA MET A 170 -16.47 -13.61 10.47
C MET A 170 -17.81 -13.62 11.24
N GLU A 171 -18.44 -14.78 11.35
CA GLU A 171 -19.72 -14.97 12.04
C GLU A 171 -19.59 -14.65 13.53
N SER A 172 -18.62 -15.26 14.21
CA SER A 172 -18.37 -15.03 15.64
C SER A 172 -18.02 -13.57 15.92
N PHE A 173 -17.24 -12.94 15.05
CA PHE A 173 -16.92 -11.52 15.17
C PHE A 173 -18.15 -10.63 15.00
N LEU A 174 -18.99 -10.86 13.99
CA LEU A 174 -20.20 -10.06 13.75
C LEU A 174 -21.25 -10.27 14.85
N VAL A 175 -21.44 -11.49 15.32
CA VAL A 175 -22.47 -11.82 16.31
C VAL A 175 -21.99 -11.47 17.71
N ASN A 176 -20.99 -12.20 18.23
CA ASN A 176 -20.58 -12.12 19.63
C ASN A 176 -19.85 -10.81 19.95
N GLU A 177 -19.02 -10.30 19.04
CA GLU A 177 -18.19 -9.11 19.33
C GLU A 177 -18.83 -7.78 18.91
N VAL A 178 -19.68 -7.78 17.87
CA VAL A 178 -20.30 -6.54 17.35
C VAL A 178 -21.74 -6.40 17.81
N ILE A 179 -22.63 -7.34 17.47
CA ILE A 179 -24.06 -7.22 17.78
C ILE A 179 -24.26 -7.29 19.29
N ASP A 180 -23.77 -8.36 19.91
CA ASP A 180 -23.84 -8.55 21.36
C ASP A 180 -23.01 -7.51 22.11
N GLY A 181 -21.87 -7.10 21.54
CA GLY A 181 -21.06 -6.01 22.08
C GLY A 181 -21.81 -4.66 22.11
N ILE A 182 -22.56 -4.31 21.06
CA ILE A 182 -23.39 -3.09 21.02
C ILE A 182 -24.57 -3.22 21.98
N ASN A 183 -25.22 -4.39 22.00
CA ASN A 183 -26.32 -4.68 22.92
C ASN A 183 -25.85 -4.51 24.38
N SER A 184 -24.76 -5.16 24.78
CA SER A 184 -24.18 -5.02 26.12
C SER A 184 -23.76 -3.57 26.42
N PHE A 185 -23.15 -2.87 25.46
CA PHE A 185 -22.71 -1.49 25.64
C PHE A 185 -23.87 -0.52 25.91
N LEU A 186 -24.97 -0.63 25.15
CA LEU A 186 -26.10 0.32 25.24
C LEU A 186 -27.18 -0.14 26.23
N CYS A 187 -27.48 -1.44 26.26
CA CYS A 187 -28.72 -1.98 26.82
C CYS A 187 -28.56 -2.75 28.12
N SER A 188 -27.34 -2.87 28.64
CA SER A 188 -27.15 -3.36 30.01
C SER A 188 -27.88 -2.48 31.02
N ASN A 189 -28.49 -3.09 32.04
CA ASN A 189 -29.34 -2.37 32.97
C ASN A 189 -28.56 -1.88 34.20
N LYS A 190 -28.80 -0.63 34.59
CA LYS A 190 -28.29 0.00 35.82
C LYS A 190 -29.45 0.41 36.72
N GLY A 191 -30.12 -0.58 37.31
CA GLY A 191 -31.43 -0.36 37.93
C GLY A 191 -32.51 -0.31 36.86
N GLU A 192 -33.26 0.79 36.78
CA GLU A 192 -34.35 0.98 35.81
C GLU A 192 -33.88 1.63 34.50
N ASP A 193 -32.75 2.35 34.48
CA ASP A 193 -32.18 2.92 33.26
C ASP A 193 -31.21 1.93 32.59
N SER A 194 -31.18 1.93 31.25
CA SER A 194 -30.09 1.32 30.49
C SER A 194 -28.80 2.13 30.62
N CYS A 195 -27.65 1.45 30.46
CA CYS A 195 -26.33 2.06 30.53
C CYS A 195 -26.12 3.16 29.47
N GLY A 196 -26.63 2.94 28.25
CA GLY A 196 -26.59 3.91 27.16
C GLY A 196 -27.37 5.18 27.49
N LEU A 197 -28.62 5.04 27.95
CA LEU A 197 -29.46 6.16 28.36
C LEU A 197 -28.86 6.93 29.55
N ASN A 198 -28.36 6.22 30.57
CA ASN A 198 -27.69 6.82 31.71
C ASN A 198 -26.47 7.67 31.29
N MET A 199 -25.69 7.16 30.34
CA MET A 199 -24.55 7.87 29.76
C MET A 199 -25.00 9.10 28.96
N PHE A 200 -26.00 8.95 28.09
CA PHE A 200 -26.53 10.05 27.29
C PHE A 200 -27.06 11.19 28.16
N LYS A 201 -27.90 10.89 29.16
CA LYS A 201 -28.43 11.84 30.15
C LYS A 201 -27.30 12.59 30.86
N GLN A 202 -26.24 11.90 31.29
CA GLN A 202 -25.11 12.54 31.95
C GLN A 202 -24.33 13.48 31.02
N PHE A 203 -24.06 13.08 29.77
CA PHE A 203 -23.36 13.93 28.82
C PHE A 203 -24.18 15.17 28.42
N THR A 204 -25.47 15.01 28.15
CA THR A 204 -26.35 16.12 27.74
C THR A 204 -26.70 17.06 28.89
N THR A 205 -26.59 16.60 30.14
CA THR A 205 -26.69 17.47 31.33
C THR A 205 -25.41 18.28 31.53
N LYS A 206 -24.23 17.68 31.28
CA LYS A 206 -22.92 18.30 31.55
C LYS A 206 -22.46 19.24 30.43
N TYR A 207 -22.88 18.97 29.20
CA TYR A 207 -22.40 19.67 28.00
C TYR A 207 -23.56 20.21 27.16
N THR A 208 -23.25 21.14 26.28
CA THR A 208 -24.13 21.66 25.24
C THR A 208 -23.61 21.24 23.87
N VAL A 209 -24.41 21.42 22.82
CA VAL A 209 -24.00 21.12 21.44
C VAL A 209 -22.75 21.89 20.99
N GLU A 210 -22.47 23.04 21.60
CA GLU A 210 -21.33 23.89 21.24
C GLU A 210 -20.06 23.58 22.04
N ASN A 211 -20.16 22.98 23.22
CA ASN A 211 -18.99 22.67 24.06
C ASN A 211 -18.69 21.17 24.19
N PHE A 212 -19.58 20.29 23.70
CA PHE A 212 -19.32 18.86 23.67
C PHE A 212 -18.28 18.53 22.59
N ASP A 213 -17.19 17.90 23.02
CA ASP A 213 -16.16 17.31 22.15
C ASP A 213 -16.22 15.78 22.30
N PHE A 214 -16.54 15.08 21.21
CA PHE A 214 -16.67 13.63 21.22
C PHE A 214 -15.35 12.92 21.54
N PHE A 215 -14.23 13.39 21.01
CA PHE A 215 -12.94 12.77 21.30
C PHE A 215 -12.55 13.02 22.75
N GLN A 216 -12.60 14.26 23.22
CA GLN A 216 -12.17 14.62 24.57
C GLN A 216 -13.05 14.04 25.67
N HIS A 217 -14.37 14.05 25.50
CA HIS A 217 -15.29 13.67 26.58
C HIS A 217 -15.68 12.20 26.56
N VAL A 218 -15.67 11.56 25.38
CA VAL A 218 -16.06 10.15 25.24
C VAL A 218 -14.83 9.27 25.05
N LEU A 219 -13.95 9.58 24.10
CA LEU A 219 -12.89 8.65 23.69
C LEU A 219 -11.60 8.74 24.52
N PHE A 220 -11.10 9.93 24.79
CA PHE A 220 -9.81 10.14 25.45
C PHE A 220 -9.74 9.62 26.90
N PRO A 221 -10.82 9.61 27.71
CA PRO A 221 -10.76 8.95 29.02
C PRO A 221 -10.31 7.48 28.95
N PHE A 222 -10.61 6.77 27.84
CA PHE A 222 -10.14 5.39 27.63
C PHE A 222 -8.63 5.28 27.40
N ILE A 223 -7.95 6.40 27.18
CA ILE A 223 -6.50 6.46 26.93
C ILE A 223 -5.73 7.49 27.77
N THR A 224 -6.36 8.12 28.77
CA THR A 224 -5.68 9.13 29.62
C THR A 224 -5.85 8.96 31.12
N ILE A 225 -6.55 7.95 31.63
CA ILE A 225 -6.70 7.80 33.08
C ILE A 225 -5.45 7.14 33.67
N GLU A 226 -4.86 7.78 34.68
CA GLU A 226 -3.64 7.27 35.32
C GLU A 226 -3.86 5.92 36.01
N LYS A 227 -2.80 5.10 35.97
CA LYS A 227 -2.76 3.79 36.61
C LYS A 227 -3.08 3.89 38.10
N ASN A 228 -3.90 2.95 38.59
CA ASN A 228 -4.46 2.88 39.94
C ASN A 228 -5.50 3.98 40.27
N GLN A 229 -5.93 4.77 39.28
CA GLN A 229 -7.03 5.74 39.42
C GLN A 229 -8.20 5.40 38.50
N GLU A 230 -8.13 4.31 37.73
CA GLU A 230 -9.12 3.89 36.74
C GLU A 230 -10.51 3.77 37.39
N CYS A 231 -10.63 3.02 38.48
CA CYS A 231 -11.92 2.81 39.14
C CYS A 231 -12.52 4.11 39.70
N ALA A 232 -11.68 5.00 40.22
CA ALA A 232 -12.12 6.31 40.68
C ALA A 232 -12.58 7.20 39.50
N GLY A 233 -11.79 7.26 38.43
CA GLY A 233 -12.09 8.02 37.22
C GLY A 233 -13.38 7.54 36.54
N TRP A 234 -13.55 6.23 36.37
CA TRP A 234 -14.77 5.64 35.80
C TRP A 234 -16.01 5.78 36.71
N SER A 235 -15.81 6.08 37.99
CA SER A 235 -16.89 6.47 38.92
C SER A 235 -17.22 7.98 38.86
N GLY A 236 -16.65 8.72 37.91
CA GLY A 236 -16.84 10.17 37.78
C GLY A 236 -16.05 11.01 38.80
N LYS A 237 -15.15 10.40 39.59
CA LYS A 237 -14.27 11.13 40.51
C LYS A 237 -13.10 11.77 39.74
N SER A 238 -12.42 12.71 40.39
CA SER A 238 -11.19 13.28 39.85
C SER A 238 -10.12 12.22 39.64
N TYR A 239 -9.45 12.28 38.50
CA TYR A 239 -8.27 11.49 38.18
C TYR A 239 -7.20 12.37 37.53
N THR A 240 -5.97 11.90 37.50
CA THR A 240 -4.88 12.54 36.75
C THR A 240 -4.97 12.11 35.29
N ASP A 241 -5.22 13.06 34.41
CA ASP A 241 -5.11 12.85 32.96
C ASP A 241 -3.62 12.71 32.61
N THR A 242 -3.21 11.53 32.14
CA THR A 242 -1.81 11.19 31.92
C THR A 242 -1.17 11.97 30.79
N ALA A 243 -1.93 12.45 29.81
CA ALA A 243 -1.40 13.18 28.66
C ALA A 243 -1.14 14.66 29.01
N SER A 244 -2.04 15.29 29.77
CA SER A 244 -1.92 16.68 30.22
C SER A 244 -1.24 16.84 31.58
N ARG A 245 -1.15 15.76 32.37
CA ARG A 245 -0.78 15.73 33.79
C ARG A 245 -1.66 16.58 34.72
N ALA A 246 -2.81 17.04 34.22
CA ALA A 246 -3.77 17.82 34.99
C ALA A 246 -4.83 16.93 35.66
N SER A 247 -5.51 17.48 36.68
CA SER A 247 -6.71 16.84 37.24
C SER A 247 -7.87 16.96 36.26
N ALA A 248 -8.52 15.85 35.96
CA ALA A 248 -9.65 15.75 35.04
C ALA A 248 -10.82 14.98 35.68
N ARG A 249 -12.01 15.06 35.06
CA ARG A 249 -13.21 14.32 35.45
C ARG A 249 -14.01 13.92 34.22
N THR A 250 -14.38 12.65 34.12
CA THR A 250 -15.37 12.16 33.15
C THR A 250 -16.74 11.97 33.82
N ILE A 251 -17.73 11.45 33.10
CA ILE A 251 -19.03 11.08 33.67
C ILE A 251 -18.91 9.85 34.59
N ASN A 252 -19.95 9.54 35.36
CA ASN A 252 -19.98 8.34 36.18
C ASN A 252 -20.54 7.15 35.37
N PHE A 253 -19.64 6.37 34.78
CA PHE A 253 -19.99 5.11 34.13
C PHE A 253 -20.42 4.07 35.17
N GLY A 254 -19.68 3.98 36.29
CA GLY A 254 -19.95 3.00 37.34
C GLY A 254 -19.89 1.57 36.78
N CYS A 255 -20.81 0.69 37.18
CA CYS A 255 -20.85 -0.69 36.69
C CYS A 255 -21.00 -0.85 35.17
N CYS A 256 -21.49 0.18 34.45
CA CYS A 256 -21.66 0.13 32.99
C CYS A 256 -20.33 -0.08 32.25
N ILE A 257 -19.21 0.36 32.82
CA ILE A 257 -17.90 0.19 32.18
C ILE A 257 -17.54 -1.29 31.98
N ASN A 258 -18.01 -2.18 32.86
CA ASN A 258 -17.78 -3.62 32.74
C ASN A 258 -18.45 -4.21 31.50
N GLN A 259 -19.62 -3.67 31.15
CA GLN A 259 -20.43 -4.09 30.00
C GLN A 259 -19.96 -3.42 28.70
N MET A 260 -19.44 -2.20 28.78
CA MET A 260 -18.88 -1.50 27.62
C MET A 260 -17.50 -2.05 27.21
N ARG A 261 -16.74 -2.60 28.17
CA ARG A 261 -15.35 -3.03 27.99
C ARG A 261 -15.17 -4.03 26.82
N PRO A 262 -15.95 -5.13 26.68
CA PRO A 262 -15.71 -6.11 25.62
C PRO A 262 -15.72 -5.49 24.22
N LEU A 263 -16.72 -4.66 23.90
CA LEU A 263 -16.79 -3.98 22.60
C LEU A 263 -15.58 -3.04 22.40
N LEU A 264 -15.20 -2.26 23.41
CA LEU A 264 -14.06 -1.35 23.31
C LEU A 264 -12.73 -2.11 23.12
N GLN A 265 -12.55 -3.24 23.82
CA GLN A 265 -11.40 -4.12 23.65
C GLN A 265 -11.37 -4.77 22.27
N THR A 266 -12.53 -5.17 21.72
CA THR A 266 -12.62 -5.61 20.32
C THR A 266 -12.17 -4.52 19.37
N LEU A 267 -12.59 -3.27 19.56
CA LEU A 267 -12.12 -2.16 18.71
C LEU A 267 -10.61 -1.94 18.80
N GLN A 268 -10.03 -1.98 20.01
CA GLN A 268 -8.58 -1.88 20.21
C GLN A 268 -7.83 -3.05 19.54
N ARG A 269 -8.32 -4.29 19.71
CA ARG A 269 -7.75 -5.48 19.07
C ARG A 269 -7.83 -5.43 17.55
N THR A 270 -8.94 -4.95 16.99
CA THR A 270 -9.08 -4.74 15.54
C THR A 270 -8.07 -3.72 15.02
N VAL A 271 -7.85 -2.59 15.72
CA VAL A 271 -6.80 -1.62 15.33
C VAL A 271 -5.46 -2.30 15.29
N LYS A 272 -5.07 -2.92 16.41
CA LYS A 272 -3.79 -3.63 16.53
C LYS A 272 -3.66 -4.72 15.47
N TYR A 273 -4.75 -5.41 15.14
CA TYR A 273 -4.74 -6.40 14.07
C TYR A 273 -4.49 -5.76 12.70
N VAL A 274 -5.15 -4.65 12.35
CA VAL A 274 -4.94 -3.99 11.06
C VAL A 274 -3.52 -3.39 10.98
N VAL A 275 -3.14 -2.58 11.97
CA VAL A 275 -1.95 -1.70 11.85
C VAL A 275 -0.74 -2.17 12.65
N GLY A 276 -0.94 -3.07 13.60
CA GLY A 276 0.13 -3.66 14.41
C GLY A 276 0.53 -2.83 15.63
N ASP A 277 0.19 -1.54 15.65
CA ASP A 277 0.40 -0.61 16.77
C ASP A 277 -0.85 -0.52 17.68
N GLU A 278 -0.63 -0.22 18.97
CA GLU A 278 -1.71 0.03 19.92
C GLU A 278 -2.33 1.42 19.72
N VAL A 279 -3.61 1.59 20.10
CA VAL A 279 -4.32 2.87 19.92
C VAL A 279 -3.62 4.03 20.63
N TRP A 280 -3.10 3.82 21.85
CA TRP A 280 -2.40 4.86 22.60
C TRP A 280 -1.02 5.19 22.00
N ASP A 281 -0.33 4.23 21.37
CA ASP A 281 0.94 4.48 20.68
C ASP A 281 0.71 5.33 19.42
N ILE A 282 -0.36 5.03 18.68
CA ILE A 282 -0.79 5.80 17.51
C ILE A 282 -1.11 7.25 17.93
N VAL A 283 -1.92 7.45 18.95
CA VAL A 283 -2.27 8.81 19.40
C VAL A 283 -1.04 9.54 19.96
N SER A 284 -0.16 8.84 20.69
CA SER A 284 1.09 9.43 21.22
C SER A 284 2.01 9.93 20.12
N GLY A 285 2.14 9.19 19.00
CA GLY A 285 2.95 9.64 17.87
C GLY A 285 2.32 10.77 17.05
N MET A 286 1.04 11.09 17.26
CA MET A 286 0.34 12.17 16.54
C MET A 286 0.53 13.56 17.17
N VAL A 287 0.96 13.63 18.43
CA VAL A 287 1.06 14.88 19.18
C VAL A 287 2.39 14.97 19.93
N SER A 288 3.06 16.12 19.81
CA SER A 288 4.14 16.49 20.71
C SER A 288 3.53 17.12 21.96
N LEU A 289 3.49 16.38 23.06
CA LEU A 289 2.83 16.78 24.30
C LEU A 289 3.49 18.00 24.95
N LYS A 290 2.68 18.90 25.54
CA LYS A 290 3.18 20.06 26.31
C LYS A 290 3.93 19.63 27.57
N ASP A 291 3.43 18.60 28.24
CA ASP A 291 4.07 18.06 29.43
C ASP A 291 5.08 16.96 29.03
N PRO A 292 6.37 17.08 29.40
CA PRO A 292 7.40 16.12 29.03
C PRO A 292 7.22 14.73 29.70
N LYS A 293 6.41 14.63 30.75
CA LYS A 293 6.01 13.36 31.39
C LYS A 293 4.63 12.90 30.93
N GLY A 294 4.00 13.63 30.00
CA GLY A 294 2.72 13.27 29.43
C GLY A 294 2.79 11.97 28.63
N ALA A 295 1.75 11.15 28.69
CA ALA A 295 1.60 9.96 27.84
C ALA A 295 0.12 9.57 27.69
N PHE A 296 -0.22 8.94 26.56
CA PHE A 296 -1.47 8.16 26.45
C PHE A 296 -1.21 6.73 26.93
N VAL A 297 -2.19 6.13 27.58
CA VAL A 297 -2.07 4.83 28.25
C VAL A 297 -3.27 3.93 27.94
N ASP A 298 -3.25 2.68 28.38
CA ASP A 298 -4.44 1.84 28.37
C ASP A 298 -5.24 2.00 29.68
N SER A 299 -6.33 2.77 29.64
CA SER A 299 -7.20 2.95 30.81
C SER A 299 -8.23 1.83 30.99
N LEU A 300 -8.36 0.90 30.03
CA LEU A 300 -9.44 -0.09 30.00
C LEU A 300 -9.05 -1.43 30.63
N SER A 301 -7.81 -1.89 30.48
CA SER A 301 -7.41 -3.23 30.95
C SER A 301 -7.63 -3.47 32.44
N GLN A 302 -7.49 -2.44 33.28
CA GLN A 302 -7.64 -2.55 34.74
C GLN A 302 -9.09 -2.41 35.24
N THR A 303 -10.06 -2.19 34.35
CA THR A 303 -11.47 -2.01 34.77
C THR A 303 -12.12 -3.29 35.30
N THR A 304 -11.55 -4.46 34.99
CA THR A 304 -12.01 -5.78 35.47
C THR A 304 -11.97 -5.91 36.99
N SER A 305 -11.00 -5.26 37.65
CA SER A 305 -10.87 -5.26 39.11
C SER A 305 -11.66 -4.16 39.81
N CYS A 306 -12.40 -3.33 39.08
CA CYS A 306 -13.12 -2.22 39.69
C CYS A 306 -14.42 -2.67 40.36
N GLU A 307 -14.51 -2.39 41.66
CA GLU A 307 -15.74 -2.51 42.43
C GLU A 307 -16.44 -1.15 42.49
N PHE A 308 -17.67 -1.08 41.98
CA PHE A 308 -18.47 0.15 41.97
C PHE A 308 -19.55 0.07 43.06
N HIS A 309 -19.59 1.07 43.95
CA HIS A 309 -20.58 1.10 45.02
C HIS A 309 -22.01 1.18 44.47
N GLY A 310 -22.87 0.25 44.93
CA GLY A 310 -24.31 0.47 44.97
C GLY A 310 -25.19 -0.18 43.90
N LYS A 311 -24.68 -0.73 42.78
CA LYS A 311 -25.45 -1.58 41.85
C LYS A 311 -24.51 -2.47 41.01
N THR A 312 -24.84 -3.75 40.86
CA THR A 312 -24.35 -4.59 39.76
C THR A 312 -25.14 -4.25 38.50
N CYS A 313 -24.47 -4.09 37.36
CA CYS A 313 -25.15 -3.95 36.08
C CYS A 313 -25.40 -5.35 35.52
N SER A 314 -26.63 -5.66 35.13
CA SER A 314 -26.96 -6.95 34.52
C SER A 314 -26.79 -6.88 33.01
N ASP A 315 -26.47 -8.02 32.41
CA ASP A 315 -26.46 -8.18 30.96
C ASP A 315 -27.85 -7.84 30.38
N PRO A 316 -27.92 -7.32 29.14
CA PRO A 316 -29.18 -7.14 28.45
C PRO A 316 -29.82 -8.49 28.14
N HIS A 317 -31.11 -8.49 27.88
CA HIS A 317 -31.80 -9.69 27.43
C HIS A 317 -31.39 -10.06 26.00
N GLY A 318 -31.56 -11.34 25.65
CA GLY A 318 -31.42 -11.85 24.28
C GLY A 318 -30.02 -11.70 23.66
N MET A 319 -28.98 -11.74 24.50
CA MET A 319 -27.62 -12.02 24.05
C MET A 319 -27.59 -13.36 23.30
N SER A 320 -26.88 -13.40 22.17
CA SER A 320 -26.78 -14.63 21.38
C SER A 320 -25.92 -15.68 22.09
N ASP A 321 -26.16 -16.95 21.79
CA ASP A 321 -25.25 -18.02 22.23
C ASP A 321 -23.88 -17.85 21.58
N ASP A 322 -22.82 -18.07 22.36
CA ASP A 322 -21.44 -17.94 21.88
C ASP A 322 -21.18 -18.85 20.66
N ILE A 323 -21.12 -18.24 19.48
CA ILE A 323 -20.76 -18.95 18.26
C ILE A 323 -19.27 -19.32 18.32
N THR A 324 -18.97 -20.58 18.58
CA THR A 324 -17.63 -21.14 18.45
C THR A 324 -17.45 -21.75 17.07
N ILE A 325 -17.10 -20.92 16.08
CA ILE A 325 -16.67 -21.41 14.76
C ILE A 325 -15.16 -21.24 14.67
N THR A 326 -14.45 -22.36 14.62
CA THR A 326 -13.05 -22.39 14.21
C THR A 326 -12.95 -21.98 12.74
N ARG A 327 -12.05 -21.04 12.45
CA ARG A 327 -11.81 -20.53 11.10
C ARG A 327 -11.21 -21.63 10.21
N ASP A 328 -11.91 -22.00 9.14
CA ASP A 328 -11.34 -22.82 8.07
C ASP A 328 -10.43 -21.95 7.20
N LEU A 329 -9.13 -21.94 7.54
CA LEU A 329 -8.13 -21.18 6.80
C LEU A 329 -8.01 -21.69 5.36
N ASN A 330 -8.36 -20.86 4.38
CA ASN A 330 -8.11 -21.12 2.98
C ASN A 330 -6.62 -20.90 2.67
N ARG A 331 -5.80 -21.93 2.88
CA ARG A 331 -4.34 -21.91 2.64
C ARG A 331 -3.92 -21.72 1.16
N LYS A 332 -4.86 -21.42 0.25
CA LYS A 332 -4.63 -21.49 -1.20
C LYS A 332 -3.96 -20.27 -1.82
N HIS A 333 -3.83 -19.14 -1.11
CA HIS A 333 -3.23 -17.93 -1.67
C HIS A 333 -2.20 -17.29 -0.74
N PRO A 334 -0.95 -17.77 -0.70
CA PRO A 334 0.14 -16.87 -0.33
C PRO A 334 0.13 -15.67 -1.29
N GLY A 335 0.36 -14.46 -0.77
CA GLY A 335 0.31 -13.21 -1.55
C GLY A 335 1.14 -13.27 -2.84
N LYS A 336 0.86 -12.37 -3.80
CA LYS A 336 1.51 -12.32 -5.13
C LYS A 336 2.99 -11.89 -5.07
N ASN A 337 3.81 -12.60 -4.30
CA ASN A 337 5.24 -12.38 -4.04
C ASN A 337 6.13 -13.43 -4.72
N GLY A 338 5.59 -14.18 -5.68
CA GLY A 338 6.38 -15.09 -6.52
C GLY A 338 7.38 -14.32 -7.36
N LEU A 339 8.60 -14.86 -7.45
CA LEU A 339 9.66 -14.38 -8.34
C LEU A 339 9.87 -15.41 -9.45
N ILE A 340 10.05 -14.96 -10.69
CA ILE A 340 10.24 -15.83 -11.85
C ILE A 340 11.74 -15.95 -12.15
N ASP A 341 12.20 -17.18 -12.40
CA ASP A 341 13.59 -17.54 -12.71
C ASP A 341 14.63 -16.98 -11.72
N THR A 342 14.25 -16.81 -10.46
CA THR A 342 15.06 -16.12 -9.45
C THR A 342 15.37 -17.03 -8.26
N ASP A 343 16.63 -17.43 -8.18
CA ASP A 343 17.17 -18.20 -7.06
C ASP A 343 17.93 -17.28 -6.08
N CYS A 344 17.90 -17.65 -4.80
CA CYS A 344 18.60 -16.94 -3.72
C CYS A 344 18.69 -17.79 -2.45
N GLU A 345 19.59 -17.43 -1.53
CA GLU A 345 19.60 -18.00 -0.18
C GLU A 345 18.38 -17.48 0.60
N LYS A 346 17.53 -18.36 1.13
CA LYS A 346 16.32 -17.96 1.87
C LYS A 346 16.61 -17.75 3.36
N THR A 347 16.01 -16.71 3.95
CA THR A 347 16.05 -16.44 5.40
C THR A 347 14.67 -15.99 5.90
N ASP A 348 14.46 -16.02 7.21
CA ASP A 348 13.23 -15.52 7.85
C ASP A 348 13.32 -14.02 8.13
N LYS A 349 12.31 -13.27 7.68
CA LYS A 349 12.06 -11.89 8.11
C LYS A 349 10.83 -11.88 9.00
N CYS A 350 11.05 -11.66 10.29
CA CYS A 350 9.98 -11.63 11.30
C CYS A 350 9.68 -10.21 11.78
N SER A 351 8.46 -9.99 12.27
CA SER A 351 8.13 -8.83 13.10
C SER A 351 8.98 -8.81 14.37
N GLN A 352 9.11 -7.64 15.01
CA GLN A 352 9.93 -7.50 16.21
C GLN A 352 9.48 -8.43 17.35
N ASP A 353 8.17 -8.64 17.49
CA ASP A 353 7.57 -9.57 18.46
C ASP A 353 7.61 -11.04 18.01
N LYS A 354 8.15 -11.33 16.82
CA LYS A 354 8.24 -12.66 16.20
C LYS A 354 6.89 -13.35 15.98
N SER A 355 5.78 -12.61 16.04
CA SER A 355 4.43 -13.16 15.82
C SER A 355 4.17 -13.53 14.36
N VAL A 356 4.86 -12.89 13.41
CA VAL A 356 4.67 -13.11 11.96
C VAL A 356 6.03 -13.13 11.26
N CYS A 357 6.26 -14.14 10.43
CA CYS A 357 7.49 -14.29 9.65
C CYS A 357 7.19 -14.62 8.18
N SER A 358 8.02 -14.08 7.28
CA SER A 358 8.00 -14.39 5.85
C SER A 358 9.36 -14.94 5.43
N LYS A 359 9.35 -15.90 4.49
CA LYS A 359 10.58 -16.36 3.83
C LYS A 359 10.98 -15.37 2.74
N VAL A 360 12.17 -14.79 2.86
CA VAL A 360 12.71 -13.78 1.94
C VAL A 360 14.07 -14.21 1.42
N CYS A 361 14.55 -13.59 0.34
CA CYS A 361 15.95 -13.71 -0.04
C CYS A 361 16.82 -13.00 1.01
N LYS A 362 17.88 -13.64 1.45
CA LYS A 362 18.93 -12.99 2.23
C LYS A 362 19.54 -11.89 1.35
N ARG A 363 19.67 -10.69 1.91
CA ARG A 363 20.22 -9.53 1.22
C ARG A 363 21.56 -9.87 0.56
N GLY A 364 21.66 -9.60 -0.74
CA GLY A 364 22.85 -9.82 -1.56
C GLY A 364 23.05 -11.26 -2.04
N SER A 365 22.04 -12.13 -1.90
CA SER A 365 22.15 -13.55 -2.27
C SER A 365 21.45 -13.92 -3.58
N VAL A 366 20.82 -12.95 -4.25
CA VAL A 366 20.16 -13.22 -5.54
C VAL A 366 21.19 -13.72 -6.57
N VAL A 367 20.85 -14.81 -7.26
CA VAL A 367 21.68 -15.40 -8.30
C VAL A 367 21.27 -14.82 -9.65
N VAL A 368 22.22 -14.23 -10.36
CA VAL A 368 22.01 -13.66 -11.70
C VAL A 368 22.79 -14.48 -12.71
N PRO A 369 22.18 -14.98 -13.80
CA PRO A 369 22.91 -15.66 -14.86
C PRO A 369 24.04 -14.81 -15.43
N ASN A 370 25.23 -15.39 -15.62
CA ASN A 370 26.42 -14.67 -16.11
C ASN A 370 26.18 -13.94 -17.44
N TRP A 371 25.41 -14.55 -18.35
CA TRP A 371 25.07 -13.92 -19.63
C TRP A 371 24.24 -12.65 -19.43
N LEU A 372 23.29 -12.66 -18.48
CA LEU A 372 22.40 -11.54 -18.21
C LEU A 372 23.19 -10.39 -17.58
N GLN A 373 24.02 -10.68 -16.58
CA GLN A 373 24.89 -9.70 -15.94
C GLN A 373 25.82 -9.02 -16.94
N SER A 374 26.50 -9.80 -17.78
CA SER A 374 27.40 -9.28 -18.83
C SER A 374 26.67 -8.41 -19.85
N THR A 375 25.48 -8.85 -20.26
CA THR A 375 24.66 -8.15 -21.27
C THR A 375 24.11 -6.83 -20.75
N LEU A 376 23.58 -6.81 -19.52
CA LEU A 376 23.10 -5.59 -18.88
C LEU A 376 24.25 -4.61 -18.61
N ALA A 377 25.42 -5.09 -18.20
CA ALA A 377 26.62 -4.25 -18.06
C ALA A 377 27.05 -3.64 -19.42
N TYR A 378 27.02 -4.43 -20.50
CA TYR A 378 27.30 -3.93 -21.83
C TYR A 378 26.32 -2.82 -22.26
N GLN A 379 25.02 -3.05 -22.11
CA GLN A 379 23.98 -2.06 -22.43
C GLN A 379 24.14 -0.79 -21.59
N ARG A 380 24.42 -0.93 -20.29
CA ARG A 380 24.68 0.19 -19.38
C ARG A 380 25.89 1.01 -19.85
N ASN A 381 26.97 0.36 -20.26
CA ASN A 381 28.15 1.05 -20.80
C ASN A 381 27.88 1.81 -22.12
N LEU A 382 26.90 1.37 -22.92
CA LEU A 382 26.43 2.14 -24.08
C LEU A 382 25.59 3.34 -23.63
N ALA A 383 24.65 3.14 -22.72
CA ALA A 383 23.80 4.19 -22.18
C ALA A 383 24.60 5.30 -21.49
N ASN A 384 25.62 4.96 -20.69
CA ASN A 384 26.43 5.91 -19.95
C ASN A 384 27.27 6.86 -20.84
N LYS A 385 27.49 6.51 -22.11
CA LYS A 385 28.22 7.34 -23.09
C LYS A 385 27.33 8.33 -23.82
N LYS A 386 26.01 8.17 -23.74
CA LYS A 386 25.06 9.03 -24.43
C LYS A 386 24.78 10.29 -23.64
N PRO A 387 24.21 11.32 -24.30
CA PRO A 387 23.60 12.42 -23.58
C PRO A 387 22.62 11.86 -22.54
N PHE A 388 22.67 12.42 -21.34
CA PHE A 388 21.96 11.92 -20.16
C PHE A 388 20.47 11.63 -20.44
N CYS A 389 19.80 12.52 -21.17
CA CYS A 389 18.38 12.42 -21.48
C CYS A 389 17.99 11.29 -22.45
N PHE A 390 18.96 10.67 -23.13
CA PHE A 390 18.73 9.46 -23.93
C PHE A 390 19.06 8.17 -23.19
N ALA A 391 19.65 8.24 -22.00
CA ALA A 391 20.07 7.07 -21.26
C ALA A 391 18.84 6.24 -20.86
N GLN A 392 18.90 4.95 -21.19
CA GLN A 392 17.99 3.94 -20.66
C GLN A 392 18.57 3.44 -19.33
N ILE A 393 17.79 3.56 -18.26
CA ILE A 393 18.21 3.23 -16.90
C ILE A 393 17.19 2.24 -16.33
N PRO A 394 17.53 0.95 -16.20
CA PRO A 394 16.68 -0.02 -15.55
C PRO A 394 16.32 0.43 -14.13
N ALA A 395 15.04 0.35 -13.79
CA ALA A 395 14.50 1.03 -12.62
C ALA A 395 13.51 0.16 -11.85
N THR A 396 13.28 0.52 -10.61
CA THR A 396 12.25 -0.06 -9.75
C THR A 396 11.39 1.04 -9.15
N HIS A 397 10.07 0.84 -9.14
CA HIS A 397 9.14 1.72 -8.47
C HIS A 397 9.09 1.37 -6.98
N ASN A 398 9.05 2.38 -6.11
CA ASN A 398 8.99 2.20 -4.65
C ASN A 398 10.02 1.17 -4.13
N SER A 399 11.27 1.31 -4.59
CA SER A 399 12.33 0.29 -4.52
C SER A 399 12.61 -0.22 -3.10
N ALA A 400 12.47 0.65 -2.10
CA ALA A 400 12.75 0.32 -0.70
C ALA A 400 11.53 -0.24 0.07
N ILE A 401 10.36 -0.32 -0.56
CA ILE A 401 9.15 -0.91 0.04
C ILE A 401 9.17 -2.42 -0.26
N THR A 402 10.08 -3.12 0.43
CA THR A 402 10.45 -4.52 0.15
C THR A 402 9.98 -5.49 1.23
N LEU A 403 9.61 -6.72 0.82
CA LEU A 403 9.37 -7.80 1.77
C LEU A 403 10.62 -8.17 2.58
N ALA A 404 11.81 -8.05 1.99
CA ALA A 404 13.08 -8.28 2.70
C ALA A 404 13.27 -7.34 3.91
N ASP A 405 12.68 -6.14 3.86
CA ASP A 405 12.69 -5.18 4.96
C ASP A 405 11.45 -5.25 5.86
N GLY A 406 10.48 -6.09 5.51
CA GLY A 406 9.33 -6.45 6.34
C GLY A 406 7.99 -5.89 5.87
N PHE A 407 7.98 -5.05 4.82
CA PHE A 407 6.72 -4.62 4.20
C PHE A 407 5.94 -5.83 3.69
N GLY A 408 4.62 -5.86 3.89
CA GLY A 408 3.80 -7.00 3.52
C GLY A 408 4.01 -8.28 4.33
N ASN A 409 4.85 -8.28 5.39
CA ASN A 409 5.08 -9.47 6.21
C ASN A 409 3.77 -10.00 6.84
N ARG A 410 2.84 -9.09 7.16
CA ARG A 410 1.51 -9.43 7.70
C ARG A 410 0.46 -9.72 6.63
N ASP A 411 0.74 -9.53 5.34
CA ASP A 411 -0.26 -9.73 4.27
C ASP A 411 -0.79 -11.16 4.26
N GLN A 412 0.06 -12.12 4.62
CA GLN A 412 -0.31 -13.53 4.75
C GLN A 412 -1.44 -13.78 5.76
N LEU A 413 -1.57 -12.96 6.80
CA LEU A 413 -2.64 -13.10 7.79
C LEU A 413 -4.01 -12.84 7.17
N PHE A 414 -4.07 -11.89 6.23
CA PHE A 414 -5.32 -11.49 5.58
C PHE A 414 -5.61 -12.36 4.36
N ASN A 415 -4.57 -12.73 3.60
CA ASN A 415 -4.73 -13.55 2.40
C ASN A 415 -5.14 -15.00 2.68
N GLN A 416 -4.98 -15.49 3.91
CA GLN A 416 -5.47 -16.81 4.34
C GLN A 416 -7.00 -16.95 4.24
N ASP A 417 -7.72 -15.83 4.12
CA ASP A 417 -9.17 -15.79 4.27
C ASP A 417 -9.90 -15.25 3.05
N VAL A 418 -9.13 -15.00 2.00
CA VAL A 418 -9.63 -14.52 0.73
C VAL A 418 -10.10 -15.70 -0.12
N SER A 419 -11.21 -15.50 -0.83
CA SER A 419 -11.77 -16.52 -1.71
C SER A 419 -10.81 -16.82 -2.87
N PRO A 420 -10.50 -18.09 -3.14
CA PRO A 420 -9.62 -18.47 -4.24
C PRO A 420 -10.20 -18.16 -5.63
N ASN A 421 -11.52 -17.99 -5.73
CA ASN A 421 -12.19 -17.69 -6.99
C ASN A 421 -12.08 -16.19 -7.36
N LYS A 422 -11.79 -15.34 -6.38
CA LYS A 422 -11.68 -13.89 -6.57
C LYS A 422 -10.23 -13.49 -6.84
N THR A 423 -9.78 -13.76 -8.06
CA THR A 423 -8.39 -13.45 -8.47
C THR A 423 -8.00 -11.96 -8.37
N TRP A 424 -9.00 -11.07 -8.30
CA TRP A 424 -8.84 -9.64 -8.07
C TRP A 424 -8.81 -9.24 -6.60
N SER A 425 -9.11 -10.13 -5.65
CA SER A 425 -9.06 -9.81 -4.24
C SER A 425 -7.81 -10.42 -3.65
N PHE A 426 -6.89 -9.58 -3.17
CA PHE A 426 -5.71 -10.02 -2.42
C PHE A 426 -5.11 -8.80 -1.71
N LEU A 427 -4.45 -9.04 -0.59
CA LEU A 427 -3.62 -8.05 0.08
C LEU A 427 -2.17 -8.21 -0.39
N LYS A 428 -1.61 -7.13 -0.94
CA LYS A 428 -0.19 -7.00 -1.23
C LYS A 428 0.22 -5.58 -0.92
N THR A 429 1.09 -5.40 0.06
CA THR A 429 1.47 -4.08 0.57
C THR A 429 2.96 -3.79 0.45
N ASN A 430 3.71 -4.69 -0.18
CA ASN A 430 5.08 -4.50 -0.65
C ASN A 430 5.11 -4.31 -2.18
N ASN A 431 5.91 -3.36 -2.67
CA ASN A 431 6.17 -3.22 -4.12
C ASN A 431 7.22 -4.23 -4.58
N GLN A 432 8.28 -4.38 -3.79
CA GLN A 432 9.40 -5.27 -4.07
C GLN A 432 9.41 -6.48 -3.14
N VAL A 433 10.00 -7.58 -3.58
CA VAL A 433 10.27 -8.75 -2.72
C VAL A 433 11.74 -8.76 -2.30
N LEU A 434 12.63 -8.40 -3.23
CA LEU A 434 14.07 -8.38 -3.07
C LEU A 434 14.57 -7.11 -2.38
N SER A 435 15.67 -7.20 -1.64
CA SER A 435 16.35 -6.05 -1.02
C SER A 435 16.90 -5.07 -2.06
N LEU A 436 17.23 -3.83 -1.66
CA LEU A 436 17.85 -2.87 -2.59
C LEU A 436 19.18 -3.40 -3.15
N THR A 437 19.98 -4.10 -2.33
CA THR A 437 21.23 -4.75 -2.75
C THR A 437 20.96 -5.77 -3.86
N ASP A 438 19.94 -6.62 -3.68
CA ASP A 438 19.59 -7.63 -4.68
C ASP A 438 19.07 -6.99 -5.98
N GLN A 439 18.29 -5.90 -5.88
CA GLN A 439 17.84 -5.12 -7.04
C GLN A 439 19.05 -4.54 -7.81
N LEU A 440 20.05 -4.01 -7.11
CA LEU A 440 21.29 -3.49 -7.71
C LEU A 440 22.13 -4.61 -8.36
N ILE A 441 22.24 -5.78 -7.74
CA ILE A 441 22.91 -6.96 -8.31
C ILE A 441 22.23 -7.41 -9.60
N LEU A 442 20.89 -7.39 -9.64
CA LEU A 442 20.10 -7.71 -10.83
C LEU A 442 20.30 -6.74 -12.01
N GLY A 443 20.84 -5.55 -11.75
CA GLY A 443 21.16 -4.54 -12.79
C GLY A 443 20.32 -3.27 -12.75
N VAL A 444 19.46 -3.10 -11.74
CA VAL A 444 18.73 -1.84 -11.51
C VAL A 444 19.71 -0.72 -11.19
N ARG A 445 19.48 0.50 -11.71
CA ARG A 445 20.31 1.69 -11.47
C ARG A 445 19.52 2.96 -11.19
N PHE A 446 18.20 2.90 -11.19
CA PHE A 446 17.32 3.95 -10.68
C PHE A 446 16.48 3.36 -9.55
N LEU A 447 16.67 3.90 -8.34
CA LEU A 447 15.99 3.47 -7.13
C LEU A 447 15.10 4.60 -6.60
N GLU A 448 13.84 4.30 -6.34
CA GLU A 448 12.87 5.19 -5.72
C GLU A 448 12.68 4.84 -4.25
N ILE A 449 12.83 5.82 -3.36
CA ILE A 449 12.71 5.66 -1.91
C ILE A 449 11.68 6.67 -1.39
N ASN A 450 10.47 6.18 -1.09
CA ASN A 450 9.42 7.01 -0.53
C ASN A 450 9.80 7.41 0.89
N THR A 451 10.03 8.71 1.09
CA THR A 451 10.64 9.25 2.31
C THR A 451 9.65 10.16 3.01
N HIS A 452 9.41 9.85 4.29
CA HIS A 452 8.43 10.54 5.13
C HIS A 452 9.01 10.79 6.52
N PHE A 453 8.49 11.80 7.22
CA PHE A 453 8.85 12.17 8.57
C PHE A 453 7.71 11.90 9.54
N PHE A 454 7.87 10.86 10.35
CA PHE A 454 6.95 10.51 11.43
C PHE A 454 7.70 9.82 12.56
N LEU A 455 7.13 9.84 13.78
CA LEU A 455 7.80 9.35 14.99
C LEU A 455 9.21 9.94 15.14
N ASN A 456 9.34 11.24 14.83
CA ASN A 456 10.57 12.04 14.88
C ASN A 456 11.75 11.52 14.04
N LYS A 457 11.51 10.71 13.01
CA LYS A 457 12.55 10.16 12.13
C LYS A 457 12.14 10.23 10.66
N LEU A 458 13.15 10.36 9.78
CA LEU A 458 12.98 10.09 8.35
C LEU A 458 12.92 8.57 8.14
N ARG A 459 11.78 8.10 7.65
CA ARG A 459 11.47 6.69 7.43
C ARG A 459 11.04 6.46 5.99
N THR A 460 11.26 5.24 5.55
CA THR A 460 10.74 4.74 4.28
C THR A 460 9.36 4.15 4.49
N GLY A 461 8.40 4.47 3.62
CA GLY A 461 7.06 3.86 3.68
C GLY A 461 6.13 4.29 2.55
N GLN A 462 5.06 3.53 2.32
CA GLN A 462 3.99 3.90 1.40
C GLN A 462 2.95 4.74 2.14
N CYS A 463 2.95 6.06 1.95
CA CYS A 463 1.92 6.92 2.52
C CYS A 463 1.11 7.67 1.45
N GLY A 464 -0.06 8.16 1.84
CA GLY A 464 -0.86 9.08 1.05
C GLY A 464 -2.22 9.31 1.70
N SER A 465 -2.91 10.38 1.29
CA SER A 465 -4.24 10.76 1.82
C SER A 465 -5.39 9.79 1.46
N LEU A 466 -5.06 8.66 0.81
CA LEU A 466 -5.99 7.68 0.26
C LEU A 466 -7.07 8.32 -0.64
N ASN A 467 -6.81 9.51 -1.18
CA ASN A 467 -7.75 10.36 -1.91
C ASN A 467 -9.11 10.56 -1.20
N SER A 468 -9.11 10.55 0.13
CA SER A 468 -10.34 10.52 0.92
C SER A 468 -10.56 11.82 1.68
N THR A 469 -11.54 12.60 1.22
CA THR A 469 -12.00 13.81 1.92
C THR A 469 -12.56 13.50 3.31
N PHE A 470 -13.04 12.27 3.53
CA PHE A 470 -13.48 11.81 4.84
C PHE A 470 -12.33 11.84 5.85
N PHE A 471 -11.19 11.23 5.50
CA PHE A 471 -10.05 11.12 6.41
C PHE A 471 -9.41 12.48 6.69
N THR A 472 -9.33 13.37 5.70
CA THR A 472 -8.88 14.75 5.92
C THR A 472 -9.75 15.45 6.96
N LYS A 473 -11.08 15.47 6.77
CA LYS A 473 -12.00 16.14 7.70
C LYS A 473 -12.03 15.50 9.09
N LEU A 474 -11.88 14.18 9.17
CA LEU A 474 -11.79 13.47 10.45
C LEU A 474 -10.48 13.79 11.17
N SER A 475 -9.36 13.87 10.42
CA SER A 475 -8.06 14.29 10.92
C SER A 475 -8.13 15.70 11.50
N ASP A 476 -8.83 16.63 10.84
CA ASP A 476 -8.98 18.01 11.33
C ASP A 476 -9.68 18.04 12.69
N ALA A 477 -10.82 17.34 12.82
CA ALA A 477 -11.55 17.27 14.09
C ALA A 477 -10.75 16.57 15.20
N LEU A 478 -10.04 15.48 14.88
CA LEU A 478 -9.17 14.81 15.84
C LEU A 478 -7.98 15.71 16.24
N GLY A 479 -7.39 16.42 15.28
CA GLY A 479 -6.27 17.33 15.48
C GLY A 479 -6.64 18.52 16.36
N GLU A 480 -7.86 19.05 16.23
CA GLU A 480 -8.39 20.09 17.12
C GLU A 480 -8.45 19.59 18.58
N SER A 481 -8.96 18.38 18.80
CA SER A 481 -9.03 17.78 20.14
C SER A 481 -7.63 17.44 20.70
N LEU A 482 -6.75 16.84 19.90
CA LEU A 482 -5.37 16.52 20.32
C LEU A 482 -4.51 17.77 20.53
N GLY A 483 -4.79 18.86 19.81
CA GLY A 483 -4.12 20.16 19.96
C GLY A 483 -4.24 20.75 21.38
N LYS A 484 -5.22 20.30 22.16
CA LYS A 484 -5.38 20.68 23.57
C LYS A 484 -4.21 20.15 24.43
N TYR A 485 -3.70 18.96 24.13
CA TYR A 485 -2.59 18.32 24.83
C TYR A 485 -1.21 18.77 24.33
N GLY A 486 -1.10 19.26 23.10
CA GLY A 486 0.20 19.59 22.50
C GLY A 486 0.15 20.03 21.06
N THR A 487 1.33 20.08 20.43
CA THR A 487 1.43 20.40 19.01
C THR A 487 1.05 19.15 18.21
N PHE A 488 -0.04 19.22 17.46
CA PHE A 488 -0.45 18.17 16.54
C PHE A 488 0.55 18.11 15.37
N ILE A 489 1.24 16.98 15.22
CA ILE A 489 2.34 16.79 14.25
C ILE A 489 1.99 15.80 13.15
N TRP A 490 0.79 15.22 13.18
CA TRP A 490 0.31 14.29 12.18
C TRP A 490 -0.58 14.96 11.12
N GLY A 491 -0.69 14.32 9.97
CA GLY A 491 -1.58 14.74 8.89
C GLY A 491 -2.02 13.54 8.04
N PRO A 492 -3.14 13.65 7.31
CA PRO A 492 -3.71 12.55 6.53
C PRO A 492 -2.77 12.04 5.43
N GLU A 493 -1.79 12.83 4.99
CA GLU A 493 -0.75 12.41 4.06
C GLU A 493 0.15 11.27 4.59
N LEU A 494 0.17 11.05 5.91
CA LEU A 494 0.91 9.96 6.56
C LEU A 494 0.10 8.65 6.68
N LEU A 495 -1.19 8.64 6.33
CA LEU A 495 -1.97 7.41 6.25
C LEU A 495 -1.28 6.43 5.29
N GLY A 496 -1.18 5.14 5.67
CA GLY A 496 -0.29 4.21 4.99
C GLY A 496 0.94 3.88 5.81
N CYS A 497 1.59 4.92 6.34
CA CYS A 497 2.82 4.81 7.11
C CYS A 497 2.59 4.93 8.61
N PHE A 498 1.74 5.86 9.05
CA PHE A 498 1.40 6.05 10.44
C PHE A 498 -0.05 6.51 10.60
N PRO A 499 -0.95 5.70 11.20
CA PRO A 499 -0.75 4.28 11.49
C PRO A 499 -0.48 3.50 10.18
N SER A 500 0.32 2.43 10.27
CA SER A 500 0.71 1.69 9.07
C SER A 500 -0.36 0.71 8.61
N ILE A 501 -0.58 0.64 7.31
CA ILE A 501 -1.38 -0.41 6.66
C ILE A 501 -0.52 -1.21 5.67
N SER A 502 0.81 -1.05 5.74
CA SER A 502 1.76 -1.65 4.79
C SER A 502 2.27 -3.03 5.21
N GLY A 503 1.47 -3.77 5.99
CA GLY A 503 1.84 -5.10 6.47
C GLY A 503 3.05 -5.14 7.42
N ILE A 504 3.43 -3.98 8.00
CA ILE A 504 4.53 -3.76 8.95
C ILE A 504 4.10 -2.67 9.96
N LYS A 505 4.58 -2.70 11.20
CA LYS A 505 4.27 -1.63 12.19
C LYS A 505 4.94 -0.32 11.81
N SER A 506 4.36 0.81 12.21
CA SER A 506 4.94 2.13 11.93
C SER A 506 6.33 2.30 12.55
N SER A 507 6.53 1.79 13.76
CA SER A 507 7.82 1.82 14.45
C SER A 507 8.89 0.93 13.80
N GLU A 508 8.48 -0.13 13.11
CA GLU A 508 9.33 -1.13 12.44
C GLU A 508 9.69 -0.76 10.98
N GLN A 509 8.99 0.21 10.37
CA GLN A 509 9.34 0.71 9.03
C GLN A 509 10.79 1.22 8.98
N PRO A 510 11.61 0.82 7.98
CA PRO A 510 13.03 1.18 7.94
C PRO A 510 13.28 2.68 7.99
N LEU A 511 14.40 3.07 8.59
CA LEU A 511 14.86 4.46 8.46
C LEU A 511 15.30 4.67 7.01
N THR A 512 15.02 5.84 6.44
CA THR A 512 15.54 6.18 5.10
C THR A 512 17.07 6.08 5.08
N LYS A 513 17.73 6.36 6.22
CA LYS A 513 19.17 6.19 6.40
C LYS A 513 19.63 4.75 6.14
N ASP A 514 18.86 3.75 6.54
CA ASP A 514 19.25 2.34 6.40
C ASP A 514 19.25 1.97 4.92
N SER A 515 18.22 2.39 4.18
CA SER A 515 18.12 2.25 2.72
C SER A 515 19.29 2.92 1.99
N LEU A 516 19.66 4.15 2.37
CA LEU A 516 20.80 4.86 1.75
C LEU A 516 22.15 4.24 2.11
N THR A 517 22.30 3.74 3.34
CA THR A 517 23.52 3.05 3.80
C THR A 517 23.71 1.73 3.04
N GLU A 518 22.62 1.02 2.76
CA GLU A 518 22.66 -0.19 1.91
C GLU A 518 23.16 0.12 0.50
N ILE A 519 22.62 1.18 -0.14
CA ILE A 519 23.07 1.62 -1.46
C ILE A 519 24.55 2.03 -1.42
N LYS A 520 24.96 2.78 -0.39
CA LYS A 520 26.36 3.18 -0.20
C LYS A 520 27.29 1.97 -0.13
N ALA A 521 26.95 0.98 0.70
CA ALA A 521 27.78 -0.21 0.86
C ALA A 521 27.94 -0.97 -0.48
N TRP A 522 26.88 -1.03 -1.29
CA TRP A 522 26.99 -1.62 -2.63
C TRP A 522 27.85 -0.78 -3.58
N ILE A 523 27.72 0.54 -3.57
CA ILE A 523 28.54 1.46 -4.39
C ILE A 523 30.02 1.39 -4.03
N GLU A 524 30.37 1.33 -2.73
CA GLU A 524 31.75 1.19 -2.27
C GLU A 524 32.41 -0.12 -2.76
N ALA A 525 31.61 -1.18 -2.91
CA ALA A 525 32.07 -2.45 -3.49
C ALA A 525 32.09 -2.45 -5.02
N ASN A 526 31.50 -1.44 -5.67
CA ASN A 526 31.36 -1.34 -7.12
C ASN A 526 31.71 0.09 -7.60
N PRO A 527 33.00 0.49 -7.53
CA PRO A 527 33.44 1.89 -7.73
C PRO A 527 33.24 2.45 -9.15
N ASP A 528 33.01 1.58 -10.14
CA ASP A 528 32.75 1.98 -11.53
C ASP A 528 31.24 2.16 -11.82
N GLU A 529 30.38 1.94 -10.82
CA GLU A 529 28.93 2.00 -10.98
C GLU A 529 28.35 3.37 -10.60
N PHE A 530 27.22 3.69 -11.25
CA PHE A 530 26.47 4.92 -11.04
C PHE A 530 25.01 4.59 -10.73
N VAL A 531 24.44 5.20 -9.69
CA VAL A 531 23.05 4.97 -9.27
C VAL A 531 22.31 6.30 -9.14
N VAL A 532 21.10 6.35 -9.70
CA VAL A 532 20.14 7.41 -9.46
C VAL A 532 19.29 7.03 -8.26
N VAL A 533 19.27 7.88 -7.23
CA VAL A 533 18.46 7.70 -6.02
C VAL A 533 17.42 8.80 -5.97
N TYR A 534 16.18 8.44 -6.23
CA TYR A 534 15.04 9.35 -6.14
C TYR A 534 14.34 9.21 -4.79
N LEU A 535 14.47 10.25 -3.96
CA LEU A 535 13.70 10.39 -2.73
C LEU A 535 12.33 10.99 -3.05
N ASN A 536 11.32 10.13 -3.17
CA ASN A 536 9.94 10.58 -3.31
C ASN A 536 9.47 11.11 -1.95
N THR A 537 9.66 12.41 -1.71
CA THR A 537 9.42 13.06 -0.42
C THR A 537 7.94 13.39 -0.24
N GLY A 538 7.35 12.92 0.85
CA GLY A 538 5.97 13.24 1.20
C GLY A 538 5.74 14.70 1.59
N ALA A 539 4.49 15.17 1.46
CA ALA A 539 4.08 16.53 1.83
C ALA A 539 4.29 16.82 3.34
N ASP A 540 4.33 15.78 4.17
CA ASP A 540 4.61 15.86 5.61
C ASP A 540 6.01 16.42 5.90
N ILE A 541 7.01 16.18 5.05
CA ILE A 541 8.37 16.69 5.22
C ILE A 541 8.38 18.22 5.14
N THR A 542 7.66 18.79 4.17
CA THR A 542 7.51 20.25 4.06
C THR A 542 6.71 20.81 5.22
N ARG A 543 5.58 20.18 5.58
CA ARG A 543 4.74 20.60 6.72
C ARG A 543 5.52 20.61 8.04
N SER A 544 6.36 19.60 8.27
CA SER A 544 7.20 19.45 9.45
C SER A 544 8.55 20.16 9.38
N LYS A 545 8.83 20.89 8.28
CA LYS A 545 10.06 21.65 8.02
C LYS A 545 11.34 20.78 8.06
N GLN A 546 11.26 19.55 7.54
CA GLN A 546 12.34 18.55 7.60
C GLN A 546 13.15 18.42 6.29
N ILE A 547 13.03 19.36 5.36
CA ILE A 547 13.85 19.38 4.13
C ILE A 547 15.35 19.42 4.46
N GLY A 548 15.75 20.18 5.48
CA GLY A 548 17.15 20.23 5.93
C GLY A 548 17.65 18.87 6.44
N ALA A 549 16.79 18.07 7.07
CA ALA A 549 17.16 16.72 7.53
C ALA A 549 17.41 15.77 6.35
N VAL A 550 16.69 15.93 5.24
CA VAL A 550 16.93 15.18 3.99
C VAL A 550 18.31 15.54 3.41
N ASP A 551 18.64 16.83 3.34
CA ASP A 551 19.96 17.30 2.88
C ASP A 551 21.10 16.77 3.75
N THR A 552 20.97 16.86 5.08
CA THR A 552 21.94 16.31 6.02
C THR A 552 22.10 14.80 5.84
N LEU A 553 21.00 14.07 5.64
CA LEU A 553 21.04 12.63 5.46
C LEU A 553 21.80 12.23 4.19
N LEU A 554 21.51 12.87 3.05
CA LEU A 554 22.20 12.61 1.79
C LEU A 554 23.70 12.92 1.87
N LYS A 555 24.05 14.11 2.36
CA LYS A 555 25.45 14.55 2.49
C LYS A 555 26.25 13.67 3.44
N ASN A 556 25.69 13.31 4.59
CA ASN A 556 26.37 12.44 5.56
C ASN A 556 26.55 11.01 5.04
N THR A 557 25.63 10.54 4.21
CA THR A 557 25.71 9.18 3.66
C THR A 557 26.70 9.13 2.50
N PHE A 558 26.49 9.94 1.46
CA PHE A 558 27.24 9.79 0.20
C PHE A 558 28.43 10.74 0.06
N GLY A 559 28.46 11.88 0.77
CA GLY A 559 29.57 12.83 0.68
C GLY A 559 29.87 13.25 -0.76
N ASP A 560 31.13 13.13 -1.16
CA ASP A 560 31.63 13.52 -2.49
C ASP A 560 31.15 12.61 -3.63
N LEU A 561 30.55 11.45 -3.32
CA LEU A 561 29.95 10.57 -4.32
C LEU A 561 28.71 11.21 -4.97
N LEU A 562 28.10 12.22 -4.33
CA LEU A 562 26.96 12.94 -4.88
C LEU A 562 27.36 13.79 -6.07
N VAL A 563 26.60 13.69 -7.16
CA VAL A 563 26.64 14.68 -8.24
C VAL A 563 26.14 16.02 -7.68
N PRO A 564 26.96 17.08 -7.69
CA PRO A 564 26.54 18.38 -7.17
C PRO A 564 25.38 18.95 -7.99
N THR A 565 24.35 19.50 -7.33
CA THR A 565 23.19 20.09 -7.99
C THR A 565 23.55 21.18 -8.99
N LYS A 566 24.64 21.93 -8.73
CA LYS A 566 25.19 22.93 -9.66
C LYS A 566 25.66 22.32 -10.99
N MET A 567 26.18 21.08 -10.98
CA MET A 567 26.57 20.41 -12.22
C MET A 567 25.34 20.09 -13.07
N ILE A 568 24.23 19.71 -12.43
CA ILE A 568 22.95 19.48 -13.11
C ILE A 568 22.33 20.81 -13.59
N ASP A 569 22.41 21.88 -12.82
CA ASP A 569 21.97 23.21 -13.25
C ASP A 569 22.70 23.69 -14.52
N ASN A 570 24.01 23.44 -14.61
CA ASN A 570 24.78 23.76 -15.80
C ASN A 570 24.30 22.95 -17.00
N LEU A 571 24.02 21.65 -16.84
CA LEU A 571 23.44 20.82 -17.90
C LEU A 571 22.08 21.34 -18.35
N ALA A 572 21.21 21.69 -17.41
CA ALA A 572 19.90 22.25 -17.71
C ALA A 572 19.99 23.59 -18.44
N SER A 573 20.98 24.43 -18.12
CA SER A 573 21.21 25.72 -18.78
C SER A 573 21.70 25.60 -20.23
N ASP A 574 22.29 24.45 -20.57
CA ASP A 574 22.81 24.13 -21.90
C ASP A 574 21.91 23.11 -22.63
N ASP A 575 20.60 23.13 -22.35
CA ASP A 575 19.59 22.30 -23.02
C ASP A 575 19.91 20.79 -22.95
N TRP A 576 20.62 20.37 -21.90
CA TRP A 576 21.11 18.99 -21.71
C TRP A 576 22.00 18.48 -22.86
N ALA A 577 22.53 19.38 -23.69
CA ALA A 577 23.27 19.05 -24.91
C ALA A 577 24.64 18.41 -24.63
N HIS A 578 25.26 18.76 -23.50
CA HIS A 578 26.64 18.39 -23.17
C HIS A 578 26.74 17.78 -21.76
N GLY A 579 26.25 16.54 -21.59
CA GLY A 579 26.37 15.79 -20.34
C GLY A 579 26.03 14.31 -20.45
N SER A 580 26.81 13.46 -19.79
CA SER A 580 26.65 12.00 -19.76
C SER A 580 26.95 11.43 -18.37
N ILE A 581 26.44 10.23 -18.09
CA ILE A 581 26.73 9.53 -16.83
C ILE A 581 28.24 9.27 -16.69
N ASN A 582 28.94 8.97 -17.79
CA ASN A 582 30.38 8.77 -17.79
C ASN A 582 31.17 10.02 -17.38
N GLU A 583 30.67 11.22 -17.64
CA GLU A 583 31.33 12.44 -17.19
C GLU A 583 31.20 12.63 -15.67
N PHE A 584 30.06 12.25 -15.08
CA PHE A 584 29.92 12.20 -13.62
C PHE A 584 30.89 11.20 -13.00
N LEU A 585 30.95 9.98 -13.54
CA LEU A 585 31.88 8.95 -13.05
C LEU A 585 33.34 9.41 -13.14
N LYS A 586 33.74 10.03 -14.26
CA LYS A 586 35.09 10.58 -14.44
C LYS A 586 35.41 11.73 -13.46
N ALA A 587 34.39 12.47 -13.02
CA ALA A 587 34.51 13.50 -12.01
C ALA A 587 34.52 12.94 -10.57
N GLY A 588 34.41 11.62 -10.39
CA GLY A 588 34.39 10.96 -9.08
C GLY A 588 33.00 10.88 -8.44
N HIS A 589 31.94 11.20 -9.18
CA HIS A 589 30.56 11.15 -8.69
C HIS A 589 29.87 9.86 -9.14
N GLN A 590 29.21 9.18 -8.20
CA GLN A 590 28.54 7.89 -8.41
C GLN A 590 27.05 7.93 -8.12
N ILE A 591 26.56 8.94 -7.41
CA ILE A 591 25.16 9.05 -6.98
C ILE A 591 24.54 10.33 -7.51
N LEU A 592 23.48 10.22 -8.30
CA LEU A 592 22.57 11.34 -8.57
C LEU A 592 21.38 11.26 -7.63
N ALA A 593 21.28 12.19 -6.69
CA ALA A 593 20.15 12.31 -5.80
C ALA A 593 19.05 13.19 -6.42
N LEU A 594 17.82 12.69 -6.43
CA LEU A 594 16.62 13.39 -6.89
C LEU A 594 15.58 13.48 -5.77
N ALA A 595 14.72 14.49 -5.80
CA ALA A 595 13.59 14.66 -4.89
C ALA A 595 12.39 15.33 -5.59
N ASN A 596 11.22 15.36 -4.95
CA ASN A 596 10.02 16.03 -5.49
C ASN A 596 10.17 17.56 -5.52
N THR A 597 11.10 18.09 -4.74
CA THR A 597 11.45 19.50 -4.69
C THR A 597 12.97 19.60 -4.59
N LYS A 598 13.56 20.48 -5.39
CA LYS A 598 15.01 20.70 -5.38
C LYS A 598 15.47 21.10 -3.96
N THR A 599 16.50 20.43 -3.47
CA THR A 599 17.16 20.73 -2.19
C THR A 599 18.63 21.14 -2.44
N GLN A 600 19.44 21.28 -1.39
CA GLN A 600 20.87 21.53 -1.60
C GLN A 600 21.60 20.31 -2.16
N ALA A 601 21.19 19.10 -1.74
CA ALA A 601 21.83 17.84 -2.10
C ALA A 601 21.13 17.06 -3.22
N ALA A 602 19.86 17.35 -3.52
CA ALA A 602 19.08 16.63 -4.52
C ALA A 602 18.45 17.57 -5.56
N TYR A 603 18.44 17.15 -6.82
CA TYR A 603 17.77 17.88 -7.90
C TYR A 603 16.27 17.54 -7.95
N ASN A 604 15.46 18.38 -8.58
CA ASN A 604 14.04 18.09 -8.75
C ASN A 604 13.83 17.03 -9.85
N MET A 605 13.24 15.88 -9.50
CA MET A 605 12.91 14.80 -10.45
C MET A 605 12.06 15.33 -11.62
N HIS A 606 11.11 16.23 -11.35
CA HIS A 606 10.15 16.70 -12.34
C HIS A 606 10.75 17.68 -13.37
N ASP A 607 11.91 18.27 -13.06
CA ASP A 607 12.62 19.22 -13.94
C ASP A 607 13.71 18.53 -14.79
N MET A 608 13.92 17.23 -14.60
CA MET A 608 14.92 16.46 -15.35
C MET A 608 14.60 16.45 -16.86
N CYS A 609 15.60 16.78 -17.68
CA CYS A 609 15.48 16.84 -19.14
C CYS A 609 14.28 17.68 -19.60
N HIS A 610 14.21 18.93 -19.14
CA HIS A 610 13.08 19.88 -19.28
C HIS A 610 11.83 19.50 -18.52
N THR A 611 11.36 18.26 -18.66
CA THR A 611 10.25 17.73 -17.88
C THR A 611 10.29 16.20 -17.89
N GLU A 612 10.17 15.61 -16.70
CA GLU A 612 9.85 14.19 -16.60
C GLU A 612 8.42 13.94 -17.07
N LYS A 613 8.22 12.91 -17.91
CA LYS A 613 6.91 12.54 -18.46
C LYS A 613 6.53 11.13 -18.04
N TYR A 614 5.36 11.02 -17.42
CA TYR A 614 4.75 9.72 -17.11
C TYR A 614 3.99 9.17 -18.33
N LEU A 615 4.44 8.02 -18.86
CA LEU A 615 3.70 7.24 -19.84
C LEU A 615 3.00 6.07 -19.15
N ALA A 616 1.67 6.18 -19.02
CA ALA A 616 0.86 5.18 -18.33
C ALA A 616 0.88 3.81 -19.04
N VAL A 617 0.99 2.74 -18.26
CA VAL A 617 1.08 1.34 -18.74
C VAL A 617 -0.11 0.86 -19.59
N ASP A 618 -1.24 1.58 -19.57
CA ASP A 618 -2.36 1.32 -20.47
C ASP A 618 -1.97 1.50 -21.95
N PHE A 619 -0.92 2.28 -22.24
CA PHE A 619 -0.38 2.50 -23.59
C PHE A 619 0.72 1.50 -23.98
N ILE A 620 0.96 0.43 -23.22
CA ILE A 620 2.11 -0.47 -23.43
C ILE A 620 2.11 -1.15 -24.79
N ASN A 621 0.94 -1.38 -25.37
CA ASN A 621 0.80 -2.04 -26.66
C ASN A 621 0.63 -1.05 -27.83
N ASP A 622 0.59 0.25 -27.54
CA ASP A 622 0.34 1.26 -28.55
C ASP A 622 1.57 1.49 -29.44
N LEU A 623 1.30 1.86 -30.69
CA LEU A 623 2.32 2.28 -31.65
C LEU A 623 2.35 3.81 -31.71
N PRO A 624 3.54 4.42 -31.87
CA PRO A 624 3.64 5.86 -32.06
C PRO A 624 2.88 6.30 -33.31
N ASP A 625 2.29 7.49 -33.25
CA ASP A 625 1.63 8.13 -34.39
C ASP A 625 2.64 8.65 -35.43
N ALA A 626 2.13 9.34 -36.46
CA ALA A 626 2.95 9.93 -37.53
C ALA A 626 3.95 10.99 -37.02
N ASN A 627 3.69 11.59 -35.85
CA ASN A 627 4.57 12.55 -35.18
C ASN A 627 5.51 11.88 -34.18
N HIS A 628 5.55 10.54 -34.15
CA HIS A 628 6.36 9.76 -33.22
C HIS A 628 5.96 9.96 -31.75
N GLN A 629 4.65 10.11 -31.50
CA GLN A 629 4.10 10.32 -30.17
C GLN A 629 3.21 9.15 -29.73
N ILE A 630 3.20 8.88 -28.42
CA ILE A 630 2.17 8.06 -27.76
C ILE A 630 1.55 8.94 -26.68
N ASN A 631 0.22 9.07 -26.69
CA ASN A 631 -0.52 9.91 -25.73
C ASN A 631 0.06 11.34 -25.61
N ASN A 632 0.36 11.98 -26.75
CA ASN A 632 0.99 13.31 -26.85
C ASN A 632 2.40 13.42 -26.23
N ILE A 633 3.04 12.30 -25.89
CA ILE A 633 4.42 12.25 -25.42
C ILE A 633 5.29 11.86 -26.62
N ALA A 634 6.13 12.80 -27.07
CA ALA A 634 7.16 12.52 -28.05
C ALA A 634 8.17 11.52 -27.47
N LEU A 635 8.42 10.43 -28.19
CA LEU A 635 9.42 9.42 -27.84
C LEU A 635 10.77 9.77 -28.46
N TYR A 636 11.84 9.18 -27.95
CA TYR A 636 13.21 9.29 -28.50
C TYR A 636 13.63 10.75 -28.80
N ASN A 637 13.60 11.62 -27.80
CA ASN A 637 14.00 13.03 -27.92
C ASN A 637 14.94 13.48 -26.79
N THR A 638 15.55 14.66 -26.93
CA THR A 638 16.44 15.26 -25.93
C THR A 638 15.71 16.01 -24.81
N SER A 639 14.43 16.29 -25.00
CA SER A 639 13.65 17.23 -24.19
C SER A 639 12.65 16.59 -23.23
N ASN A 640 12.63 15.26 -23.12
CA ASN A 640 11.77 14.52 -22.20
C ASN A 640 12.58 13.40 -21.55
N TRP A 641 12.37 13.21 -20.25
CA TRP A 641 12.77 11.98 -19.57
C TRP A 641 11.51 11.14 -19.30
N ILE A 642 11.35 10.03 -20.02
CA ILE A 642 10.09 9.28 -20.00
C ILE A 642 10.18 8.15 -18.98
N ARG A 643 9.25 8.15 -18.02
CA ARG A 643 9.11 7.14 -16.99
C ARG A 643 7.78 6.42 -17.11
N THR A 644 7.78 5.12 -16.84
CA THR A 644 6.58 4.29 -16.74
C THR A 644 6.70 3.35 -15.55
N TRP A 645 5.59 3.06 -14.89
CA TRP A 645 5.50 2.15 -13.75
C TRP A 645 4.06 1.65 -13.61
N SER A 646 3.89 0.54 -12.91
CA SER A 646 2.58 -0.01 -12.56
C SER A 646 2.62 -0.58 -11.17
N GLU A 647 1.76 -0.06 -10.30
CA GLU A 647 1.70 -0.46 -8.91
C GLU A 647 0.98 -1.79 -8.74
N GLN A 648 1.62 -2.71 -8.00
CA GLN A 648 1.05 -4.00 -7.61
C GLN A 648 0.44 -4.01 -6.20
N ILE A 649 0.53 -2.89 -5.48
CA ILE A 649 -0.11 -2.74 -4.17
C ILE A 649 -1.63 -2.88 -4.32
N ARG A 650 -2.21 -3.63 -3.39
CA ARG A 650 -3.65 -3.86 -3.36
C ARG A 650 -4.14 -4.19 -1.96
N TYR A 651 -5.35 -3.72 -1.64
CA TYR A 651 -6.03 -3.96 -0.38
C TYR A 651 -7.32 -4.74 -0.64
N LEU A 652 -7.18 -6.06 -0.83
CA LEU A 652 -8.28 -6.95 -1.22
C LEU A 652 -8.93 -6.49 -2.54
N SER A 653 -10.23 -6.16 -2.52
CA SER A 653 -10.97 -5.64 -3.68
C SER A 653 -10.78 -4.12 -3.91
N LEU A 654 -9.87 -3.47 -3.18
CA LEU A 654 -9.52 -2.06 -3.37
C LEU A 654 -8.17 -1.91 -4.09
N SER A 655 -8.08 -0.96 -5.02
CA SER A 655 -6.81 -0.55 -5.63
C SER A 655 -5.86 0.09 -4.59
N SER A 656 -4.63 0.38 -4.98
CA SER A 656 -3.68 1.14 -4.17
C SER A 656 -4.17 2.56 -3.80
N SER A 657 -5.01 3.17 -4.64
CA SER A 657 -5.73 4.42 -4.34
C SER A 657 -7.02 4.22 -3.55
N TRP A 658 -7.26 3.02 -2.99
CA TRP A 658 -8.44 2.69 -2.18
C TRP A 658 -9.78 2.79 -2.92
N ILE A 659 -9.75 2.64 -4.24
CA ILE A 659 -10.94 2.63 -5.08
C ILE A 659 -11.39 1.17 -5.26
N TYR A 660 -12.67 0.90 -5.01
CA TYR A 660 -13.26 -0.40 -5.29
C TYR A 660 -13.13 -0.74 -6.79
N THR A 661 -12.54 -1.89 -7.10
CA THR A 661 -12.37 -2.33 -8.49
C THR A 661 -12.11 -3.83 -8.58
N ARG A 662 -12.72 -4.51 -9.55
CA ARG A 662 -12.33 -5.86 -9.96
C ARG A 662 -11.27 -5.88 -11.07
N LYS A 663 -11.03 -4.74 -11.71
CA LYS A 663 -10.04 -4.63 -12.77
C LYS A 663 -8.65 -4.65 -12.13
N GLN A 664 -7.80 -5.55 -12.62
CA GLN A 664 -6.37 -5.54 -12.30
C GLN A 664 -5.66 -4.48 -13.15
N SER A 665 -4.65 -3.83 -12.56
CA SER A 665 -3.75 -2.97 -13.33
C SER A 665 -2.99 -3.78 -14.36
N VAL A 666 -2.58 -3.15 -15.46
CA VAL A 666 -1.64 -3.75 -16.41
C VAL A 666 -0.28 -3.81 -15.73
N PHE A 667 0.20 -4.99 -15.35
CA PHE A 667 1.52 -5.15 -14.73
C PHE A 667 2.62 -5.23 -15.79
N LEU A 668 3.80 -4.69 -15.45
CA LEU A 668 5.01 -4.82 -16.27
C LEU A 668 5.58 -6.22 -16.08
N GLU A 669 5.34 -7.09 -17.05
CA GLU A 669 5.71 -8.51 -17.04
C GLU A 669 6.71 -8.81 -18.17
N PRO A 670 7.49 -9.90 -18.09
CA PRO A 670 8.49 -10.22 -19.11
C PRO A 670 7.94 -10.24 -20.54
N SER A 671 6.67 -10.60 -20.72
CA SER A 671 5.99 -10.67 -22.02
C SER A 671 5.66 -9.31 -22.64
N ASN A 672 5.54 -8.23 -21.85
CA ASN A 672 5.10 -6.92 -22.33
C ASN A 672 6.14 -5.80 -22.16
N ILE A 673 7.12 -5.93 -21.25
CA ILE A 673 8.24 -4.99 -21.10
C ILE A 673 8.94 -4.65 -22.43
N PRO A 674 9.18 -5.61 -23.35
CA PRO A 674 9.81 -5.31 -24.63
C PRO A 674 9.05 -4.29 -25.50
N ASN A 675 7.73 -4.12 -25.28
CA ASN A 675 6.91 -3.19 -26.05
C ASN A 675 7.19 -1.72 -25.74
N TYR A 676 7.55 -1.38 -24.50
CA TYR A 676 8.08 -0.06 -24.18
C TYR A 676 9.56 0.06 -24.43
N LEU A 677 10.32 -1.01 -24.13
CA LEU A 677 11.77 -1.03 -24.32
C LEU A 677 12.15 -0.61 -25.74
N ARG A 678 11.48 -1.16 -26.77
CA ARG A 678 11.77 -0.86 -28.18
C ARG A 678 11.63 0.63 -28.55
N TRP A 679 10.87 1.41 -27.78
CA TRP A 679 10.69 2.85 -28.00
C TRP A 679 11.69 3.72 -27.23
N ASN A 680 12.68 3.10 -26.59
CA ASN A 680 13.67 3.76 -25.74
C ASN A 680 13.02 4.60 -24.63
N VAL A 681 11.95 4.09 -24.01
CA VAL A 681 11.45 4.64 -22.74
C VAL A 681 12.59 4.60 -21.72
N ASN A 682 12.97 5.75 -21.18
CA ASN A 682 14.19 5.90 -20.37
C ASN A 682 14.15 5.05 -19.10
N ILE A 683 13.03 5.12 -18.38
CA ILE A 683 12.86 4.53 -17.06
C ILE A 683 11.63 3.62 -17.09
N ILE A 684 11.85 2.32 -17.27
CA ILE A 684 10.82 1.29 -17.04
C ILE A 684 10.96 0.84 -15.59
N ALA A 685 10.20 1.47 -14.70
CA ALA A 685 10.26 1.25 -13.26
C ALA A 685 9.36 0.08 -12.85
N LEU A 686 10.01 -1.05 -12.55
CA LEU A 686 9.35 -2.32 -12.27
C LEU A 686 8.91 -2.44 -10.81
N ASP A 687 7.73 -3.02 -10.59
CA ASP A 687 7.33 -3.61 -9.31
C ASP A 687 7.69 -5.11 -9.30
N SER A 688 8.07 -5.63 -8.12
CA SER A 688 8.49 -7.02 -7.91
C SER A 688 9.51 -7.47 -8.97
N VAL A 689 10.61 -6.72 -9.08
CA VAL A 689 11.68 -7.03 -10.03
C VAL A 689 12.28 -8.41 -9.72
N ASP A 690 12.59 -9.14 -10.79
CA ASP A 690 13.13 -10.48 -10.76
C ASP A 690 14.04 -10.71 -11.98
N VAL A 691 14.68 -11.88 -12.06
CA VAL A 691 15.59 -12.23 -13.16
C VAL A 691 14.87 -12.20 -14.52
N ALA A 692 13.65 -12.73 -14.60
CA ALA A 692 12.89 -12.78 -15.85
C ALA A 692 12.54 -11.39 -16.41
N LYS A 693 12.12 -10.47 -15.54
CA LYS A 693 11.83 -9.07 -15.94
C LYS A 693 13.11 -8.33 -16.36
N MET A 694 14.23 -8.60 -15.70
CA MET A 694 15.52 -8.04 -16.11
C MET A 694 16.02 -8.61 -17.43
N ALA A 695 15.79 -9.91 -17.70
CA ALA A 695 16.04 -10.52 -19.01
C ALA A 695 15.17 -9.89 -20.11
N ALA A 696 13.93 -9.49 -19.80
CA ALA A 696 13.07 -8.78 -20.73
C ALA A 696 13.55 -7.34 -21.05
N GLN A 697 14.40 -6.74 -20.21
CA GLN A 697 15.06 -5.46 -20.49
C GLN A 697 16.31 -5.58 -21.39
N VAL A 698 16.71 -6.81 -21.75
CA VAL A 698 17.77 -7.02 -22.74
C VAL A 698 17.24 -6.67 -24.12
N TRP A 699 18.04 -5.96 -24.92
CA TRP A 699 17.78 -5.64 -26.33
C TRP A 699 18.97 -5.98 -27.24
N THR A 700 20.16 -6.21 -26.69
CA THR A 700 21.40 -6.55 -27.41
C THR A 700 21.58 -8.06 -27.60
N TRP A 701 22.49 -8.68 -26.85
CA TRP A 701 22.93 -10.06 -26.99
C TRP A 701 21.82 -11.06 -26.74
N ALA A 702 21.83 -12.16 -27.51
CA ALA A 702 21.01 -13.31 -27.20
C ALA A 702 21.51 -13.99 -25.91
N GLU A 703 20.66 -14.81 -25.31
CA GLU A 703 21.04 -15.60 -24.14
C GLU A 703 22.30 -16.43 -24.44
N ASN A 704 23.24 -16.43 -23.49
CA ASN A 704 24.56 -17.09 -23.57
C ASN A 704 25.49 -16.61 -24.72
N GLU A 705 25.26 -15.42 -25.29
CA GLU A 705 26.19 -14.77 -26.23
C GLU A 705 27.05 -13.69 -25.55
N PRO A 706 28.27 -13.39 -26.05
CA PRO A 706 28.93 -14.01 -27.21
C PRO A 706 29.39 -15.45 -26.92
N SER A 707 29.01 -16.39 -27.80
CA SER A 707 29.43 -17.80 -27.73
C SER A 707 30.89 -18.02 -28.14
N THR A 708 31.54 -17.00 -28.69
CA THR A 708 32.94 -17.02 -29.12
C THR A 708 33.54 -15.62 -29.08
N THR A 709 34.82 -15.53 -28.71
CA THR A 709 35.62 -14.29 -28.70
C THR A 709 36.88 -14.41 -29.58
N ALA A 710 36.91 -15.39 -30.49
CA ALA A 710 38.04 -15.61 -31.38
C ALA A 710 38.38 -14.35 -32.21
N SER A 711 39.65 -14.17 -32.57
CA SER A 711 40.13 -12.97 -33.28
C SER A 711 39.46 -12.73 -34.64
N ASN A 712 38.90 -13.77 -35.25
CA ASN A 712 38.16 -13.72 -36.50
C ASN A 712 36.63 -13.71 -36.30
N ALA A 713 36.16 -13.54 -35.06
CA ALA A 713 34.74 -13.48 -34.77
C ALA A 713 34.13 -12.14 -35.18
N TYR A 714 32.86 -12.18 -35.60
CA TYR A 714 32.06 -11.01 -35.93
C TYR A 714 30.72 -11.06 -35.19
N VAL A 715 30.09 -9.89 -35.05
CA VAL A 715 28.78 -9.75 -34.43
C VAL A 715 27.72 -9.56 -35.51
N SER A 716 26.61 -10.28 -35.37
CA SER A 716 25.48 -10.19 -36.29
C SER A 716 24.16 -10.18 -35.53
N MET A 717 23.10 -9.67 -36.17
CA MET A 717 21.75 -9.71 -35.64
C MET A 717 21.02 -10.97 -36.14
N ASN A 718 20.36 -11.69 -35.24
CA ASN A 718 19.50 -12.83 -35.56
C ASN A 718 18.05 -12.40 -35.89
N LYS A 719 17.19 -13.36 -36.25
CA LYS A 719 15.79 -13.09 -36.65
C LYS A 719 14.92 -12.53 -35.52
N GLU A 720 15.26 -12.81 -34.27
CA GLU A 720 14.61 -12.25 -33.08
C GLU A 720 15.03 -10.79 -32.81
N GLY A 721 16.05 -10.28 -33.51
CA GLY A 721 16.62 -8.95 -33.29
C GLY A 721 17.64 -8.90 -32.16
N ARG A 722 18.22 -10.04 -31.78
CA ARG A 722 19.29 -10.18 -30.79
C ARG A 722 20.66 -10.33 -31.45
N TRP A 723 21.72 -9.98 -30.73
CA TRP A 723 23.09 -10.04 -31.23
C TRP A 723 23.73 -11.38 -30.90
N ILE A 724 24.49 -11.92 -31.85
CA ILE A 724 25.18 -13.19 -31.71
C ILE A 724 26.60 -13.09 -32.26
N ALA A 725 27.55 -13.78 -31.64
CA ALA A 725 28.94 -13.86 -32.10
C ALA A 725 29.16 -15.12 -32.95
N ARG A 726 29.90 -14.98 -34.05
CA ARG A 726 30.18 -16.08 -34.99
C ARG A 726 31.60 -16.02 -35.53
N THR A 727 32.18 -17.15 -35.89
CA THR A 727 33.47 -17.24 -36.60
C THR A 727 33.27 -17.60 -38.07
N ASN A 728 34.24 -17.24 -38.91
CA ASN A 728 34.23 -17.55 -40.34
C ASN A 728 34.38 -19.04 -40.69
N SER A 729 34.55 -19.95 -39.71
CA SER A 729 34.76 -21.39 -39.94
C SER A 729 33.47 -22.17 -40.20
N THR A 730 32.32 -21.64 -39.79
CA THR A 730 31.04 -22.03 -40.39
C THR A 730 30.98 -21.40 -41.78
N LYS A 731 30.83 -22.21 -42.85
CA LYS A 731 30.65 -21.77 -44.25
C LYS A 731 29.32 -20.98 -44.47
N ALA A 732 29.01 -20.02 -43.60
CA ALA A 732 27.83 -19.19 -43.63
C ALA A 732 28.17 -17.84 -44.29
N LYS A 733 27.43 -17.56 -45.36
CA LYS A 733 27.58 -16.42 -46.25
C LYS A 733 27.29 -15.10 -45.51
N LEU A 734 28.32 -14.30 -45.22
CA LEU A 734 28.14 -12.89 -44.84
C LEU A 734 27.67 -12.11 -46.07
N PHE A 735 26.41 -11.69 -46.09
CA PHE A 735 25.86 -10.98 -47.25
C PHE A 735 25.79 -9.48 -47.05
N TYR A 736 25.51 -9.01 -45.84
CA TYR A 736 25.18 -7.59 -45.60
C TYR A 736 25.93 -7.01 -44.40
N ARG A 737 26.06 -5.68 -44.40
CA ARG A 737 26.47 -4.87 -43.23
C ARG A 737 25.45 -3.75 -42.98
N ALA A 738 25.29 -3.36 -41.73
CA ALA A 738 24.40 -2.27 -41.32
C ALA A 738 25.12 -0.92 -41.28
N CYS A 739 24.59 0.09 -41.98
CA CYS A 739 25.12 1.45 -42.00
C CYS A 739 24.11 2.41 -41.36
N TRP A 740 24.49 3.06 -40.26
CA TRP A 740 23.64 4.00 -39.52
C TRP A 740 23.65 5.37 -40.18
N ALA A 741 22.47 5.96 -40.39
CA ALA A 741 22.28 7.32 -40.88
C ALA A 741 21.66 8.20 -39.79
N SER A 742 22.50 8.84 -38.96
CA SER A 742 22.05 9.61 -37.79
C SER A 742 21.04 10.71 -38.14
N ALA A 743 21.28 11.47 -39.20
CA ALA A 743 20.39 12.56 -39.64
C ALA A 743 18.99 12.10 -40.09
N LYS A 744 18.83 10.81 -40.41
CA LYS A 744 17.55 10.22 -40.83
C LYS A 744 16.97 9.27 -39.78
N ILE A 745 17.73 8.98 -38.71
CA ILE A 745 17.40 7.98 -37.70
C ILE A 745 16.98 6.66 -38.37
N ALA A 746 17.83 6.15 -39.28
CA ALA A 746 17.50 4.98 -40.10
C ALA A 746 18.74 4.13 -40.43
N TRP A 747 18.49 2.84 -40.68
CA TRP A 747 19.52 1.89 -41.11
C TRP A 747 19.49 1.66 -42.62
N LEU A 748 20.66 1.70 -43.24
CA LEU A 748 20.87 1.22 -44.61
C LEU A 748 21.56 -0.13 -44.56
N ILE A 749 20.93 -1.12 -45.21
CA ILE A 749 21.49 -2.48 -45.33
C ILE A 749 22.12 -2.61 -46.70
N ILE A 750 23.43 -2.81 -46.74
CA ILE A 750 24.22 -2.89 -47.97
C ILE A 750 25.01 -4.19 -48.02
N PRO A 751 25.41 -4.68 -49.21
CA PRO A 751 26.31 -5.82 -49.33
C PRO A 751 27.59 -5.64 -48.52
N VAL A 752 28.05 -6.71 -47.84
CA VAL A 752 29.21 -6.64 -46.93
C VAL A 752 30.50 -6.21 -47.64
N ASN A 753 30.63 -6.46 -48.94
CA ASN A 753 31.78 -6.05 -49.75
C ASN A 753 31.76 -4.56 -50.16
N LYS A 754 30.67 -3.83 -49.89
CA LYS A 754 30.55 -2.39 -50.14
C LYS A 754 30.83 -1.59 -48.86
N ARG A 755 31.40 -0.39 -49.03
CA ARG A 755 31.55 0.59 -47.95
C ARG A 755 30.23 1.31 -47.68
N CYS A 756 30.02 1.75 -46.44
CA CYS A 756 28.87 2.59 -46.10
C CYS A 756 28.87 3.88 -46.94
N PRO A 757 27.72 4.27 -47.53
CA PRO A 757 27.60 5.51 -48.28
C PRO A 757 27.98 6.75 -47.46
N ARG A 758 28.35 7.84 -48.15
CA ARG A 758 28.65 9.13 -47.51
C ARG A 758 27.44 9.58 -46.65
N GLY A 759 27.73 10.05 -45.44
CA GLY A 759 26.69 10.45 -44.47
C GLY A 759 26.12 9.28 -43.65
N THR A 760 26.70 8.07 -43.77
CA THR A 760 26.35 6.90 -42.96
C THR A 760 27.62 6.23 -42.40
N ALA A 761 27.50 5.50 -41.29
CA ALA A 761 28.62 4.86 -40.61
C ALA A 761 28.38 3.37 -40.34
N PHE A 762 29.43 2.56 -40.43
CA PHE A 762 29.36 1.14 -40.06
C PHE A 762 29.41 1.02 -38.53
N GLU A 763 28.24 0.88 -37.91
CA GLU A 763 28.05 0.94 -36.46
C GLU A 763 27.16 -0.21 -35.98
N ALA A 764 27.09 -0.40 -34.67
CA ALA A 764 26.07 -1.22 -34.02
C ALA A 764 24.98 -0.34 -33.42
N PRO A 765 23.75 -0.84 -33.23
CA PRO A 765 22.74 -0.10 -32.49
C PRO A 765 23.22 0.30 -31.10
N MET A 766 23.02 1.57 -30.75
CA MET A 766 23.49 2.15 -29.49
C MET A 766 22.39 2.24 -28.41
N ASP A 767 21.15 1.90 -28.74
CA ASP A 767 19.98 1.87 -27.85
C ASP A 767 18.92 0.88 -28.40
N PRO A 768 17.89 0.54 -27.61
CA PRO A 768 16.80 -0.33 -28.05
C PRO A 768 16.07 0.13 -29.32
N TYR A 769 15.92 1.45 -29.52
CA TYR A 769 15.15 1.99 -30.64
C TYR A 769 15.90 1.83 -31.96
N GLN A 770 17.20 2.14 -31.96
CA GLN A 770 18.08 1.82 -33.08
C GLN A 770 18.09 0.31 -33.38
N ASN A 771 18.06 -0.55 -32.35
CA ASN A 771 18.04 -1.99 -32.53
C ASN A 771 16.73 -2.47 -33.18
N TYR A 772 15.60 -1.92 -32.72
CA TYR A 772 14.29 -2.14 -33.33
C TYR A 772 14.23 -1.68 -34.79
N LEU A 773 14.75 -0.49 -35.10
CA LEU A 773 14.81 0.03 -36.47
C LEU A 773 15.67 -0.84 -37.39
N LEU A 774 16.78 -1.39 -36.87
CA LEU A 774 17.60 -2.34 -37.63
C LEU A 774 16.77 -3.57 -37.97
N ARG A 775 16.14 -4.21 -36.98
CA ARG A 775 15.26 -5.37 -37.18
C ARG A 775 14.15 -5.09 -38.20
N ARG A 776 13.53 -3.90 -38.15
CA ARG A 776 12.53 -3.45 -39.13
C ARG A 776 13.11 -3.33 -40.53
N ALA A 777 14.31 -2.77 -40.69
CA ALA A 777 14.99 -2.64 -41.98
C ALA A 777 15.37 -4.01 -42.57
N LEU A 778 15.74 -4.99 -41.73
CA LEU A 778 15.98 -6.38 -42.16
C LEU A 778 14.68 -7.04 -42.65
N SER A 779 13.62 -6.91 -41.86
CA SER A 779 12.30 -7.46 -42.19
C SER A 779 11.75 -6.89 -43.51
N ALA A 780 11.88 -5.58 -43.72
CA ALA A 780 11.44 -4.92 -44.96
C ALA A 780 12.22 -5.37 -46.22
N LYS A 781 13.38 -6.01 -46.04
CA LYS A 781 14.20 -6.60 -47.12
C LYS A 781 14.05 -8.12 -47.23
N ASN A 782 13.14 -8.73 -46.46
CA ASN A 782 12.98 -10.19 -46.35
C ASN A 782 14.31 -10.90 -46.02
N ILE A 783 15.13 -10.28 -45.16
CA ILE A 783 16.37 -10.89 -44.66
C ILE A 783 16.01 -11.64 -43.37
N GLU A 784 15.71 -12.94 -43.50
CA GLU A 784 15.24 -13.80 -42.40
C GLU A 784 16.37 -14.57 -41.69
N GLU A 785 17.57 -14.66 -42.30
CA GLU A 785 18.75 -15.31 -41.73
C GLU A 785 19.75 -14.32 -41.10
N ILE A 786 20.58 -14.87 -40.20
CA ILE A 786 21.74 -14.22 -39.56
C ILE A 786 22.76 -13.82 -40.65
N SER A 787 22.62 -12.62 -41.23
CA SER A 787 23.41 -12.21 -42.41
C SER A 787 23.88 -10.76 -42.39
N VAL A 788 23.53 -10.00 -41.35
CA VAL A 788 23.88 -8.58 -41.26
C VAL A 788 24.90 -8.37 -40.15
N VAL A 789 26.12 -8.07 -40.56
CA VAL A 789 27.21 -7.71 -39.65
C VAL A 789 26.93 -6.32 -39.07
N ILE A 790 27.11 -6.20 -37.76
CA ILE A 790 27.09 -4.94 -37.03
C ILE A 790 28.47 -4.69 -36.42
N ASN A 791 28.86 -3.42 -36.32
CA ASN A 791 30.16 -3.06 -35.75
C ASN A 791 30.07 -2.95 -34.22
N ALA A 792 29.82 -4.09 -33.56
CA ALA A 792 29.77 -4.16 -32.11
C ALA A 792 31.11 -4.67 -31.55
N LYS A 793 31.59 -4.06 -30.47
CA LYS A 793 32.66 -4.65 -29.67
C LYS A 793 32.11 -5.86 -28.92
N MET A 794 32.80 -7.00 -29.01
CA MET A 794 32.50 -8.14 -28.14
C MET A 794 32.78 -7.74 -26.68
N PRO A 795 31.87 -8.04 -25.74
CA PRO A 795 32.13 -7.80 -24.33
C PRO A 795 33.35 -8.62 -23.89
N ASN A 796 34.18 -8.05 -23.02
CA ASN A 796 35.09 -8.86 -22.23
C ASN A 796 34.24 -9.76 -21.32
N MET A 797 34.55 -11.06 -21.25
CA MET A 797 33.90 -12.00 -20.31
C MET A 797 33.94 -11.42 -18.88
N PRO A 798 32.90 -11.66 -18.06
CA PRO A 798 32.25 -10.61 -17.26
C PRO A 798 33.18 -9.92 -16.24
N PRO A 799 33.02 -8.60 -16.00
CA PRO A 799 33.40 -8.02 -14.72
C PRO A 799 32.52 -8.63 -13.62
N GLU A 800 33.11 -9.15 -12.55
CA GLU A 800 32.37 -9.63 -11.38
C GLU A 800 31.67 -8.45 -10.69
N VAL A 801 30.33 -8.39 -10.68
CA VAL A 801 29.61 -7.56 -9.71
C VAL A 801 29.66 -8.29 -8.39
N SER A 802 30.50 -7.82 -7.47
CA SER A 802 30.70 -8.48 -6.18
C SER A 802 29.46 -8.34 -5.32
N ALA A 803 28.97 -9.48 -4.81
CA ALA A 803 27.99 -9.50 -3.74
C ALA A 803 28.68 -9.07 -2.44
N VAL A 804 28.18 -8.03 -1.77
CA VAL A 804 28.63 -7.70 -0.42
C VAL A 804 27.98 -8.69 0.55
N LEU A 805 28.76 -9.62 1.09
CA LEU A 805 28.40 -10.34 2.30
C LEU A 805 28.36 -9.32 3.45
N SER A 806 27.18 -8.79 3.76
CA SER A 806 27.02 -7.86 4.87
C SER A 806 27.36 -8.54 6.21
N THR A 807 28.57 -8.33 6.72
CA THR A 807 28.81 -8.30 8.16
C THR A 807 28.43 -6.91 8.69
N VAL A 808 27.17 -6.51 8.50
CA VAL A 808 26.60 -5.46 9.35
C VAL A 808 26.21 -6.19 10.63
N LYS A 809 27.08 -6.14 11.64
CA LYS A 809 26.64 -6.43 13.01
C LYS A 809 25.46 -5.50 13.28
N ALA A 810 24.26 -6.06 13.39
CA ALA A 810 23.16 -5.39 14.05
C ALA A 810 23.70 -4.89 15.39
N THR A 811 23.74 -3.57 15.56
CA THR A 811 24.02 -2.96 16.85
C THR A 811 22.96 -3.52 17.81
N PRO A 812 23.33 -4.20 18.90
CA PRO A 812 22.34 -4.70 19.84
C PRO A 812 21.61 -3.52 20.49
N ASP A 813 20.33 -3.72 20.75
CA ASP A 813 19.42 -2.85 21.48
C ASP A 813 20.14 -2.03 22.57
N LEU A 814 20.21 -0.71 22.39
CA LEU A 814 20.36 0.24 23.49
C LEU A 814 18.96 0.60 24.03
N ALA A 815 18.24 -0.41 24.49
CA ALA A 815 17.15 -0.22 25.44
C ALA A 815 17.75 -0.09 26.85
N LYS A 816 18.12 1.15 27.22
CA LYS A 816 18.36 1.72 28.57
C LYS A 816 19.61 2.60 28.61
N VAL A 817 19.46 3.86 28.21
CA VAL A 817 20.26 4.95 28.78
C VAL A 817 19.27 6.03 29.22
N ARG A 818 19.22 6.27 30.54
CA ARG A 818 18.57 7.44 31.12
C ARG A 818 19.27 8.68 30.57
N GLU A 819 18.58 9.46 29.75
CA GLU A 819 19.01 10.82 29.44
C GLU A 819 18.83 11.69 30.69
N LYS A 820 19.95 12.22 31.20
CA LYS A 820 19.94 13.42 32.04
C LYS A 820 19.64 14.63 31.15
N PRO A 821 18.83 15.59 31.59
CA PRO A 821 18.56 16.80 30.83
C PRO A 821 19.82 17.70 30.82
N MET A 822 20.23 18.16 29.65
CA MET A 822 21.08 19.35 29.51
C MET A 822 20.20 20.59 29.51
N ALA A 823 20.65 21.58 30.29
CA ALA A 823 20.03 22.87 30.53
C ALA A 823 19.99 23.78 29.29
#